data_AF-A0A8G1J580-F1
#
_entry.id   AF-A0A8G1J580-F1
#
_cell.length_a   1.000
_cell.length_b   1.000
_cell.length_c   1.000
_cell.angle_alpha   90.00
_cell.angle_beta   90.00
_cell.angle_gamma   90.00
#
_symmetry.space_group_name_H-M   'P 1'
#
loop_
_entity.id
_entity.type
_entity.pdbx_description
1 polymer ?
#
loop_
_entity_poly.entity_id
_entity_poly.type
_entity_poly.pdbx_seq_one_letter_code
_entity_poly.pdbx_strand_id
1 'polypeptide(L)'
;MPFSSFRAPRRAVITMGAAAVAAAGVPLSAAADERRAARVRLVDDCATRETRALFQYMLDLQGRGVMFGHEHTLTDGFTFDTFTEETSDVEATVGDYPAVFGWDTLILNGFQKPGVYGGTVEENIEALTWALEKSDARGGINVLSAHMYNFVTGGDFWDTTGRVVGQILPGGAKHADFNEFLDRIAAAVKAAKRSDGALVPVVFRPFHENTGGWFWWGAGHCTSAEFIEIFRYTVEYLRDTRKVRNLLYSYSPNSGFGGDPANYMKTYPGDEFVDVLGYDAYDNSAGSAEWLASTMKDLAMVVDLAEERGKVPAFTEFGESGEEGRNLTWFTDLLAAVKEDPKARKVTHMLTWANFGGDNRAYVPFPGHAMEPDFVDFHADPYSLFASDLEGVFDARTYALPSAPFMHLVTPTDRQRVTTAQTRIRMRLTSATTRRATYSIDGGAPVPLKKDADGFYSADWSIDPSWLDNRSVTVTVNAKVRGKDYTDSALVLLGEVEPLPAGWIDDFEGYAGDDVTLSEAYSHVNANTTVLSTEHKASGDYGLAYSYDFANAGYTGIGKSVGEDWTAFGALKLWLRGDGSTNGATLQVVAKGAYFEYNVGLSDTSGRDVVAPFSEFRPAPWDTGHADELLDAEHLAEVSAFNLYLGYGGSTATGTVYVDDIRAE
;
A
#
# COMPACT_ATOMS: atom_id res chain seq x y z
N MET A 1 28.91 58.13 41.52
CA MET A 1 29.96 58.37 42.53
C MET A 1 29.67 57.50 43.76
N PRO A 2 30.67 56.91 44.46
CA PRO A 2 31.56 55.85 43.94
C PRO A 2 31.91 54.69 44.93
N PHE A 3 32.41 53.56 44.35
CA PHE A 3 33.51 52.61 44.72
C PHE A 3 33.61 52.02 46.17
N SER A 4 33.99 50.74 46.40
CA SER A 4 35.28 50.12 46.02
C SER A 4 35.33 48.57 46.18
N SER A 5 36.16 47.96 45.31
CA SER A 5 36.69 46.58 45.24
C SER A 5 37.75 46.22 46.30
N PHE A 6 38.12 44.92 46.45
CA PHE A 6 39.52 44.38 46.42
C PHE A 6 39.57 42.82 46.33
N ARG A 7 40.76 42.27 46.04
CA ARG A 7 41.11 41.05 45.25
C ARG A 7 41.37 39.71 46.02
N ALA A 8 41.45 38.63 45.21
CA ALA A 8 41.88 37.21 45.35
C ALA A 8 43.11 36.81 46.22
N PRO A 9 43.35 35.48 46.38
CA PRO A 9 44.69 34.90 46.14
C PRO A 9 44.75 33.60 45.28
N ARG A 10 45.98 33.14 45.05
CA ARG A 10 46.53 32.32 43.94
C ARG A 10 46.67 30.80 44.21
N ARG A 11 46.92 30.08 43.10
CA ARG A 11 47.30 28.66 42.88
C ARG A 11 48.47 28.10 43.72
N ALA A 12 48.48 26.77 43.90
CA ALA A 12 49.70 25.96 44.09
C ALA A 12 49.59 24.60 43.34
N VAL A 13 50.73 24.16 42.80
CA VAL A 13 51.01 22.96 41.99
C VAL A 13 51.61 21.87 42.90
N ILE A 14 51.59 20.58 42.51
CA ILE A 14 52.74 19.64 42.54
C ILE A 14 52.35 18.24 42.00
N THR A 15 53.19 17.77 41.09
CA THR A 15 53.36 16.46 40.44
C THR A 15 53.89 15.37 41.39
N MET A 16 53.55 14.09 41.15
CA MET A 16 54.45 12.95 41.44
C MET A 16 54.17 11.76 40.53
N GLY A 17 55.22 11.17 39.99
CA GLY A 17 55.21 9.94 39.19
C GLY A 17 55.94 8.77 39.88
N ALA A 18 55.45 7.57 39.54
CA ALA A 18 56.09 6.27 39.36
C ALA A 18 57.06 5.66 40.41
N ALA A 19 56.75 4.42 40.84
CA ALA A 19 57.57 3.22 40.58
C ALA A 19 56.78 1.91 40.88
N ALA A 20 57.08 0.87 40.09
CA ALA A 20 56.38 -0.41 39.94
C ALA A 20 56.86 -1.54 40.87
N VAL A 21 56.09 -2.64 41.02
CA VAL A 21 56.51 -4.08 40.93
C VAL A 21 55.27 -4.97 40.68
N ALA A 22 55.44 -6.00 39.83
CA ALA A 22 54.47 -6.94 39.29
C ALA A 22 53.92 -8.00 40.27
N ALA A 23 52.71 -8.52 39.97
CA ALA A 23 52.21 -9.81 40.46
C ALA A 23 51.43 -10.53 39.34
N ALA A 24 51.65 -11.85 39.29
CA ALA A 24 51.37 -12.76 38.19
C ALA A 24 49.87 -13.05 37.94
N GLY A 25 49.58 -13.42 36.70
CA GLY A 25 48.25 -13.73 36.18
C GLY A 25 47.63 -15.01 36.73
N VAL A 26 46.32 -14.92 36.97
CA VAL A 26 45.37 -16.03 36.95
C VAL A 26 44.53 -15.81 35.69
N PRO A 27 44.28 -16.83 34.85
CA PRO A 27 43.53 -16.64 33.62
C PRO A 27 42.11 -16.19 33.97
N LEU A 28 41.68 -15.05 33.43
CA LEU A 28 40.26 -14.76 33.34
C LEU A 28 39.65 -15.91 32.54
N SER A 29 38.83 -16.73 33.18
CA SER A 29 37.98 -17.66 32.46
C SER A 29 37.19 -16.83 31.46
N ALA A 30 37.28 -17.20 30.19
CA ALA A 30 36.42 -16.70 29.15
C ALA A 30 34.97 -16.83 29.63
N ALA A 31 34.38 -15.73 30.06
CA ALA A 31 32.96 -15.65 30.28
C ALA A 31 32.34 -15.78 28.89
N ALA A 32 31.66 -16.90 28.67
CA ALA A 32 30.81 -17.11 27.52
C ALA A 32 29.85 -15.92 27.40
N ASP A 33 30.11 -15.05 26.42
CA ASP A 33 29.09 -14.14 25.92
C ASP A 33 28.14 -14.97 25.05
N GLU A 34 27.28 -15.75 25.72
CA GLU A 34 26.10 -16.31 25.08
C GLU A 34 25.22 -15.13 24.65
N ARG A 35 25.35 -14.71 23.38
CA ARG A 35 24.48 -13.72 22.76
C ARG A 35 23.03 -14.06 23.07
N ARG A 36 22.38 -13.24 23.90
CA ARG A 36 20.98 -13.41 24.30
C ARG A 36 20.12 -13.40 23.04
N ALA A 37 19.20 -14.37 22.92
CA ALA A 37 18.29 -14.47 21.78
C ALA A 37 17.54 -13.14 21.54
N ALA A 38 17.46 -12.71 20.28
CA ALA A 38 16.76 -11.49 19.88
C ALA A 38 15.25 -11.64 20.10
N ARG A 39 14.61 -10.59 20.61
CA ARG A 39 13.16 -10.57 20.85
C ARG A 39 12.50 -9.85 19.69
N VAL A 40 11.65 -10.57 18.96
CA VAL A 40 10.99 -10.06 17.76
C VAL A 40 9.49 -9.95 18.01
N ARG A 41 8.87 -8.87 17.51
CA ARG A 41 7.43 -8.65 17.58
C ARG A 41 6.88 -8.75 16.15
N LEU A 42 6.37 -9.93 15.82
CA LEU A 42 5.75 -10.20 14.53
C LEU A 42 4.24 -10.25 14.65
N VAL A 43 3.56 -10.18 13.51
CA VAL A 43 2.13 -10.42 13.35
C VAL A 43 1.73 -11.82 13.81
N ASP A 44 2.56 -12.83 13.53
CA ASP A 44 2.38 -14.20 14.02
C ASP A 44 3.39 -14.51 15.14
N ASP A 45 2.93 -14.46 16.39
CA ASP A 45 3.74 -14.82 17.56
C ASP A 45 4.05 -16.32 17.65
N CYS A 46 3.44 -17.13 16.79
CA CYS A 46 3.69 -18.54 16.60
C CYS A 46 4.52 -18.84 15.33
N ALA A 47 5.02 -17.82 14.63
CA ALA A 47 5.81 -17.99 13.40
C ALA A 47 6.98 -18.95 13.60
N THR A 48 7.40 -19.67 12.57
CA THR A 48 8.54 -20.62 12.63
C THR A 48 9.85 -19.93 13.01
N ARG A 49 10.86 -20.70 13.41
CA ARG A 49 12.17 -20.14 13.75
C ARG A 49 12.76 -19.38 12.57
N GLU A 50 12.65 -19.94 11.37
CA GLU A 50 13.21 -19.42 10.13
C GLU A 50 12.52 -18.11 9.75
N THR A 51 11.20 -18.01 9.87
CA THR A 51 10.45 -16.76 9.61
C THR A 51 10.81 -15.66 10.59
N ARG A 52 10.96 -15.97 11.88
CA ARG A 52 11.43 -15.00 12.87
C ARG A 52 12.87 -14.56 12.62
N ALA A 53 13.72 -15.48 12.17
CA ALA A 53 15.11 -15.18 11.83
C ALA A 53 15.20 -14.30 10.58
N LEU A 54 14.38 -14.55 9.55
CA LEU A 54 14.26 -13.68 8.38
C LEU A 54 13.86 -12.25 8.78
N PHE A 55 12.82 -12.10 9.60
CA PHE A 55 12.42 -10.78 10.10
C PHE A 55 13.57 -10.07 10.83
N GLN A 56 14.28 -10.78 11.71
CA GLN A 56 15.45 -10.23 12.41
C GLN A 56 16.57 -9.86 11.43
N TYR A 57 16.84 -10.69 10.43
CA TYR A 57 17.84 -10.43 9.40
C TYR A 57 17.52 -9.14 8.64
N MET A 58 16.27 -8.95 8.23
CA MET A 58 15.84 -7.72 7.55
C MET A 58 16.00 -6.49 8.46
N LEU A 59 15.67 -6.59 9.75
CA LEU A 59 15.95 -5.50 10.71
C LEU A 59 17.44 -5.19 10.83
N ASP A 60 18.29 -6.21 10.90
CA ASP A 60 19.75 -6.06 11.05
C ASP A 60 20.44 -5.57 9.76
N LEU A 61 19.78 -5.71 8.61
CA LEU A 61 20.27 -5.29 7.30
C LEU A 61 20.14 -3.78 7.06
N GLN A 62 19.16 -3.13 7.69
CA GLN A 62 18.83 -1.72 7.44
C GLN A 62 20.08 -0.81 7.43
N GLY A 63 20.32 -0.16 6.30
CA GLY A 63 21.42 0.80 6.12
C GLY A 63 22.77 0.17 5.72
N ARG A 64 22.88 -1.17 5.71
CA ARG A 64 24.10 -1.91 5.35
C ARG A 64 24.14 -2.39 3.89
N GLY A 65 22.99 -2.48 3.25
CA GLY A 65 22.80 -2.84 1.84
C GLY A 65 21.31 -2.98 1.56
N VAL A 66 20.95 -3.05 0.29
CA VAL A 66 19.59 -3.29 -0.20
C VAL A 66 19.59 -4.56 -1.03
N MET A 67 18.72 -5.51 -0.70
CA MET A 67 18.57 -6.74 -1.48
C MET A 67 17.85 -6.44 -2.79
N PHE A 68 18.48 -6.78 -3.91
CA PHE A 68 17.85 -6.69 -5.22
C PHE A 68 16.87 -7.85 -5.42
N GLY A 69 15.69 -7.53 -5.94
CA GLY A 69 14.63 -8.49 -6.23
C GLY A 69 14.17 -8.44 -7.68
N HIS A 70 13.72 -9.60 -8.19
CA HIS A 70 13.14 -9.72 -9.51
C HIS A 70 11.94 -10.66 -9.48
N GLU A 71 10.79 -10.16 -9.95
CA GLU A 71 9.54 -10.89 -10.09
C GLU A 71 9.66 -11.97 -11.19
N HIS A 72 9.13 -13.18 -10.94
CA HIS A 72 9.15 -14.30 -11.90
C HIS A 72 10.53 -14.67 -12.47
N THR A 73 11.61 -14.35 -11.75
CA THR A 73 12.98 -14.44 -12.28
C THR A 73 13.39 -15.81 -12.82
N LEU A 74 12.77 -16.91 -12.36
CA LEU A 74 13.10 -18.25 -12.84
C LEU A 74 12.22 -18.71 -14.00
N THR A 75 11.01 -18.15 -14.16
CA THR A 75 9.99 -18.67 -15.09
C THR A 75 9.85 -17.86 -16.36
N ASP A 76 10.24 -16.59 -16.31
CA ASP A 76 10.09 -15.63 -17.39
C ASP A 76 11.40 -14.86 -17.61
N GLY A 77 11.75 -14.68 -18.88
CA GLY A 77 12.97 -14.01 -19.30
C GLY A 77 13.10 -13.91 -20.83
N PHE A 78 14.05 -13.09 -21.28
CA PHE A 78 14.41 -12.90 -22.69
C PHE A 78 15.53 -13.83 -23.14
N THR A 79 16.29 -14.40 -22.21
CA THR A 79 17.43 -15.28 -22.52
C THR A 79 17.06 -16.75 -22.71
N PHE A 80 15.78 -17.10 -22.50
CA PHE A 80 15.29 -18.47 -22.63
C PHE A 80 13.81 -18.52 -23.06
N ASP A 81 13.47 -19.46 -23.95
CA ASP A 81 12.09 -19.70 -24.38
C ASP A 81 11.33 -20.67 -23.46
N THR A 82 12.06 -21.49 -22.70
CA THR A 82 11.51 -22.49 -21.79
C THR A 82 12.29 -22.45 -20.50
N PHE A 83 11.60 -22.19 -19.40
CA PHE A 83 12.26 -22.17 -18.10
C PHE A 83 12.72 -23.58 -17.70
N THR A 84 13.84 -23.62 -16.99
CA THR A 84 14.33 -24.82 -16.33
C THR A 84 14.49 -24.50 -14.85
N GLU A 85 15.09 -25.42 -14.09
CA GLU A 85 15.45 -25.08 -12.73
C GLU A 85 16.58 -24.06 -12.65
N GLU A 86 17.32 -23.78 -13.74
CA GLU A 86 18.55 -22.95 -13.75
C GLU A 86 18.39 -21.59 -14.43
N THR A 87 17.26 -21.32 -15.10
CA THR A 87 17.04 -20.10 -15.90
C THR A 87 16.87 -18.84 -15.04
N SER A 88 17.50 -17.74 -15.46
CA SER A 88 17.22 -16.37 -14.97
C SER A 88 17.94 -15.35 -15.84
N ASP A 89 17.26 -14.27 -16.25
CA ASP A 89 17.92 -13.16 -16.95
C ASP A 89 18.93 -12.42 -16.05
N VAL A 90 18.70 -12.40 -14.72
CA VAL A 90 19.65 -11.82 -13.76
C VAL A 90 20.94 -12.64 -13.79
N GLU A 91 20.82 -13.98 -13.67
CA GLU A 91 21.98 -14.87 -13.69
C GLU A 91 22.71 -14.81 -15.04
N ALA A 92 21.97 -14.79 -16.15
CA ALA A 92 22.56 -14.68 -17.47
C ALA A 92 23.35 -13.37 -17.68
N THR A 93 22.98 -12.29 -16.97
CA THR A 93 23.59 -10.97 -17.12
C THR A 93 24.77 -10.75 -16.18
N VAL A 94 24.60 -11.07 -14.89
CA VAL A 94 25.59 -10.73 -13.86
C VAL A 94 26.25 -11.94 -13.20
N GLY A 95 25.81 -13.16 -13.53
CA GLY A 95 26.36 -14.41 -13.01
C GLY A 95 25.91 -14.75 -11.59
N ASP A 96 24.88 -14.08 -11.07
CA ASP A 96 24.24 -14.35 -9.77
C ASP A 96 22.72 -14.24 -9.88
N TYR A 97 21.99 -14.82 -8.94
CA TYR A 97 20.53 -14.69 -8.82
C TYR A 97 20.15 -13.48 -7.96
N PRO A 98 18.93 -12.92 -8.09
CA PRO A 98 18.48 -11.86 -7.20
C PRO A 98 18.41 -12.37 -5.75
N ALA A 99 18.64 -11.49 -4.78
CA ALA A 99 18.48 -11.83 -3.35
C ALA A 99 17.00 -12.08 -3.00
N VAL A 100 16.08 -11.39 -3.66
CA VAL A 100 14.63 -11.54 -3.48
C VAL A 100 13.97 -12.11 -4.74
N PHE A 101 13.20 -13.17 -4.57
CA PHE A 101 12.44 -13.83 -5.62
C PHE A 101 10.97 -13.47 -5.47
N GLY A 102 10.46 -12.70 -6.43
CA GLY A 102 9.05 -12.33 -6.49
C GLY A 102 8.21 -13.37 -7.21
N TRP A 103 7.02 -13.63 -6.67
CA TRP A 103 5.99 -14.48 -7.26
C TRP A 103 4.61 -13.89 -7.04
N ASP A 104 3.63 -14.24 -7.89
CA ASP A 104 2.23 -13.86 -7.67
C ASP A 104 1.30 -15.05 -7.45
N THR A 105 0.24 -14.83 -6.66
CA THR A 105 -0.88 -15.77 -6.54
C THR A 105 -1.59 -16.11 -7.85
N LEU A 106 -1.41 -15.35 -8.94
CA LEU A 106 -1.89 -15.72 -10.29
C LEU A 106 -1.43 -17.12 -10.72
N ILE A 107 -0.31 -17.61 -10.18
CA ILE A 107 0.13 -19.01 -10.31
C ILE A 107 -0.97 -20.00 -9.88
N LEU A 108 -1.68 -19.72 -8.77
CA LEU A 108 -2.70 -20.60 -8.18
C LEU A 108 -3.94 -20.78 -9.06
N ASN A 109 -4.14 -19.88 -10.03
CA ASN A 109 -5.20 -19.96 -11.03
C ASN A 109 -4.66 -20.28 -12.43
N GLY A 110 -3.34 -20.48 -12.56
CA GLY A 110 -2.69 -20.82 -13.81
C GLY A 110 -2.50 -19.66 -14.78
N PHE A 111 -2.70 -18.42 -14.34
CA PHE A 111 -2.55 -17.23 -15.19
C PHE A 111 -1.10 -16.79 -15.35
N GLN A 112 -0.20 -17.27 -14.48
CA GLN A 112 1.24 -17.06 -14.59
C GLN A 112 2.01 -18.36 -14.34
N LYS A 113 3.18 -18.47 -14.97
CA LYS A 113 4.09 -19.60 -14.79
C LYS A 113 4.62 -19.62 -13.35
N PRO A 114 4.91 -20.79 -12.78
CA PRO A 114 4.86 -22.11 -13.41
C PRO A 114 3.45 -22.74 -13.37
N GLY A 115 2.44 -21.99 -12.93
CA GLY A 115 1.05 -22.40 -13.02
C GLY A 115 0.61 -22.59 -14.47
N VAL A 116 -0.40 -23.42 -14.67
CA VAL A 116 -0.93 -23.79 -15.99
C VAL A 116 -2.40 -23.40 -16.08
N TYR A 117 -2.72 -22.54 -17.04
CA TYR A 117 -4.09 -22.13 -17.29
C TYR A 117 -4.96 -23.34 -17.66
N GLY A 118 -6.09 -23.50 -16.98
CA GLY A 118 -6.95 -24.68 -17.12
C GLY A 118 -6.42 -25.96 -16.45
N GLY A 119 -5.26 -25.89 -15.77
CA GLY A 119 -4.77 -26.94 -14.88
C GLY A 119 -5.65 -27.11 -13.64
N THR A 120 -5.42 -28.20 -12.91
CA THR A 120 -6.13 -28.47 -11.65
C THR A 120 -5.66 -27.53 -10.53
N VAL A 121 -6.49 -27.40 -9.49
CA VAL A 121 -6.14 -26.61 -8.30
C VAL A 121 -4.89 -27.18 -7.63
N GLU A 122 -4.78 -28.51 -7.55
CA GLU A 122 -3.64 -29.21 -6.98
C GLU A 122 -2.35 -28.97 -7.76
N GLU A 123 -2.38 -29.06 -9.10
CA GLU A 123 -1.21 -28.78 -9.94
C GLU A 123 -0.69 -27.36 -9.76
N ASN A 124 -1.58 -26.37 -9.67
CA ASN A 124 -1.19 -24.97 -9.50
C ASN A 124 -0.72 -24.66 -8.06
N ILE A 125 -1.25 -25.36 -7.06
CA ILE A 125 -0.69 -25.33 -5.69
C ILE A 125 0.73 -25.89 -5.69
N GLU A 126 0.96 -27.04 -6.32
CA GLU A 126 2.29 -27.65 -6.45
C GLU A 126 3.26 -26.74 -7.21
N ALA A 127 2.79 -26.03 -8.23
CA ALA A 127 3.58 -25.06 -8.99
C ALA A 127 4.07 -23.90 -8.11
N LEU A 128 3.19 -23.27 -7.31
CA LEU A 128 3.62 -22.22 -6.38
C LEU A 128 4.55 -22.79 -5.29
N THR A 129 4.25 -23.98 -4.76
CA THR A 129 5.14 -24.65 -3.80
C THR A 129 6.55 -24.85 -4.38
N TRP A 130 6.65 -25.33 -5.61
CA TRP A 130 7.92 -25.48 -6.31
C TRP A 130 8.66 -24.15 -6.43
N ALA A 131 7.96 -23.07 -6.80
CA ALA A 131 8.57 -21.75 -6.98
C ALA A 131 9.22 -21.25 -5.67
N LEU A 132 8.52 -21.42 -4.55
CA LEU A 132 9.01 -21.06 -3.22
C LEU A 132 10.24 -21.90 -2.81
N GLU A 133 10.21 -23.20 -3.05
CA GLU A 133 11.31 -24.12 -2.71
C GLU A 133 12.55 -23.88 -3.57
N LYS A 134 12.40 -23.60 -4.86
CA LYS A 134 13.54 -23.35 -5.76
C LYS A 134 14.21 -22.01 -5.55
N SER A 135 13.47 -21.02 -5.09
CA SER A 135 14.01 -19.74 -4.66
C SER A 135 14.83 -19.90 -3.37
N ASP A 136 14.26 -20.59 -2.36
CA ASP A 136 14.93 -20.82 -1.08
C ASP A 136 16.18 -21.71 -1.21
N ALA A 137 16.16 -22.71 -2.10
CA ALA A 137 17.31 -23.56 -2.38
C ALA A 137 18.52 -22.80 -2.95
N ARG A 138 18.31 -21.59 -3.47
CA ARG A 138 19.36 -20.67 -3.95
C ARG A 138 19.85 -19.69 -2.88
N GLY A 139 19.33 -19.77 -1.66
CA GLY A 139 19.58 -18.80 -0.59
C GLY A 139 18.71 -17.56 -0.66
N GLY A 140 17.80 -17.47 -1.65
CA GLY A 140 16.93 -16.31 -1.86
C GLY A 140 15.79 -16.20 -0.85
N ILE A 141 15.22 -15.00 -0.76
CA ILE A 141 14.05 -14.68 0.06
C ILE A 141 12.82 -14.57 -0.85
N ASN A 142 11.73 -15.25 -0.49
CA ASN A 142 10.49 -15.22 -1.27
C ASN A 142 9.60 -14.03 -0.89
N VAL A 143 9.14 -13.28 -1.89
CA VAL A 143 8.01 -12.35 -1.80
C VAL A 143 6.86 -12.92 -2.64
N LEU A 144 5.65 -12.92 -2.10
CA LEU A 144 4.43 -13.36 -2.79
C LEU A 144 3.43 -12.21 -2.84
N SER A 145 3.29 -11.56 -4.00
CA SER A 145 2.21 -10.61 -4.28
C SER A 145 0.91 -11.34 -4.59
N ALA A 146 -0.20 -10.59 -4.65
CA ALA A 146 -1.49 -11.19 -4.92
C ALA A 146 -2.39 -10.34 -5.84
N HIS A 147 -2.23 -10.55 -7.15
CA HIS A 147 -3.16 -10.11 -8.17
C HIS A 147 -4.36 -11.08 -8.26
N MET A 148 -5.36 -10.82 -7.42
CA MET A 148 -6.53 -11.70 -7.29
C MET A 148 -7.58 -11.41 -8.37
N TYR A 149 -8.16 -12.46 -8.96
CA TYR A 149 -9.31 -12.32 -9.86
C TYR A 149 -10.50 -11.66 -9.14
N ASN A 150 -11.37 -11.00 -9.89
CA ASN A 150 -12.58 -10.39 -9.36
C ASN A 150 -13.59 -11.50 -8.95
N PHE A 151 -13.83 -11.66 -7.65
CA PHE A 151 -14.73 -12.70 -7.11
C PHE A 151 -16.21 -12.52 -7.46
N VAL A 152 -16.61 -11.32 -7.88
CA VAL A 152 -17.99 -10.98 -8.23
C VAL A 152 -18.27 -11.33 -9.69
N THR A 153 -17.42 -10.85 -10.60
CA THR A 153 -17.62 -10.96 -12.04
C THR A 153 -16.92 -12.17 -12.66
N GLY A 154 -15.84 -12.65 -12.03
CA GLY A 154 -14.92 -13.63 -12.60
C GLY A 154 -13.86 -13.04 -13.54
N GLY A 155 -13.81 -11.70 -13.68
CA GLY A 155 -12.78 -10.98 -14.41
C GLY A 155 -11.42 -11.01 -13.72
N ASP A 156 -10.43 -10.34 -14.32
CA ASP A 156 -9.10 -10.19 -13.72
C ASP A 156 -9.09 -9.11 -12.62
N PHE A 157 -7.90 -8.75 -12.17
CA PHE A 157 -7.70 -7.76 -11.10
C PHE A 157 -7.94 -6.31 -11.55
N TRP A 158 -7.97 -6.03 -12.86
CA TRP A 158 -8.31 -4.71 -13.43
C TRP A 158 -9.82 -4.52 -13.59
N ASP A 159 -10.61 -5.59 -13.57
CA ASP A 159 -12.06 -5.48 -13.48
C ASP A 159 -12.45 -4.96 -12.10
N THR A 160 -12.67 -3.65 -12.00
CA THR A 160 -12.99 -2.94 -10.76
C THR A 160 -14.48 -2.98 -10.39
N THR A 161 -15.30 -3.64 -11.19
CA THR A 161 -16.76 -3.60 -11.01
C THR A 161 -17.25 -4.55 -9.91
N GLY A 162 -18.44 -4.26 -9.37
CA GLY A 162 -19.13 -5.17 -8.44
C GLY A 162 -18.83 -4.97 -6.95
N ARG A 163 -18.07 -3.93 -6.55
CA ARG A 163 -17.77 -3.60 -5.14
C ARG A 163 -17.20 -4.80 -4.38
N VAL A 164 -16.19 -5.42 -4.98
CA VAL A 164 -15.69 -6.76 -4.62
C VAL A 164 -15.36 -6.89 -3.13
N VAL A 165 -14.64 -5.93 -2.54
CA VAL A 165 -14.25 -5.96 -1.12
C VAL A 165 -15.46 -6.17 -0.20
N GLY A 166 -16.52 -5.38 -0.38
CA GLY A 166 -17.76 -5.51 0.39
C GLY A 166 -18.45 -6.87 0.19
N GLN A 167 -18.27 -7.51 -0.97
CA GLN A 167 -18.82 -8.83 -1.26
C GLN A 167 -18.00 -9.98 -0.66
N ILE A 168 -16.70 -9.80 -0.43
CA ILE A 168 -15.82 -10.84 0.13
C ILE A 168 -15.57 -10.70 1.63
N LEU A 169 -15.88 -9.55 2.24
CA LEU A 169 -15.86 -9.36 3.70
C LEU A 169 -16.84 -10.31 4.43
N PRO A 170 -16.64 -10.58 5.73
CA PRO A 170 -17.52 -11.46 6.51
C PRO A 170 -19.01 -11.07 6.43
N GLY A 171 -19.81 -11.93 5.77
CA GLY A 171 -21.23 -11.71 5.53
C GLY A 171 -21.60 -11.22 4.13
N GLY A 172 -20.62 -10.90 3.29
CA GLY A 172 -20.82 -10.67 1.87
C GLY A 172 -21.07 -11.97 1.09
N ALA A 173 -21.68 -11.85 -0.10
CA ALA A 173 -22.12 -13.00 -0.90
C ALA A 173 -20.98 -13.86 -1.47
N LYS A 174 -19.77 -13.28 -1.56
CA LYS A 174 -18.55 -13.88 -2.13
C LYS A 174 -17.52 -14.25 -1.08
N HIS A 175 -17.88 -14.18 0.20
CA HIS A 175 -16.99 -14.53 1.30
C HIS A 175 -16.46 -15.97 1.26
N ALA A 176 -17.30 -16.92 0.85
CA ALA A 176 -16.89 -18.33 0.73
C ALA A 176 -15.89 -18.53 -0.42
N ASP A 177 -16.10 -17.85 -1.55
CA ASP A 177 -15.20 -17.90 -2.72
C ASP A 177 -13.82 -17.34 -2.36
N PHE A 178 -13.78 -16.24 -1.59
CA PHE A 178 -12.52 -15.69 -1.09
C PHE A 178 -11.81 -16.64 -0.10
N ASN A 179 -12.56 -17.29 0.79
CA ASN A 179 -12.01 -18.29 1.71
C ASN A 179 -11.38 -19.47 0.97
N GLU A 180 -12.01 -19.95 -0.10
CA GLU A 180 -11.44 -21.01 -0.94
C GLU A 180 -10.12 -20.56 -1.58
N PHE A 181 -10.03 -19.32 -2.02
CA PHE A 181 -8.78 -18.77 -2.55
C PHE A 181 -7.68 -18.69 -1.49
N LEU A 182 -8.00 -18.19 -0.29
CA LEU A 182 -7.06 -18.18 0.85
C LEU A 182 -6.63 -19.59 1.26
N ASP A 183 -7.47 -20.61 1.08
CA ASP A 183 -7.10 -22.01 1.31
C ASP A 183 -6.00 -22.50 0.37
N ARG A 184 -6.03 -22.07 -0.89
CA ARG A 184 -5.01 -22.42 -1.89
C ARG A 184 -3.66 -21.80 -1.53
N ILE A 185 -3.65 -20.52 -1.12
CA ILE A 185 -2.45 -19.86 -0.59
C ILE A 185 -1.92 -20.62 0.62
N ALA A 186 -2.78 -20.91 1.60
CA ALA A 186 -2.40 -21.64 2.80
C ALA A 186 -1.85 -23.04 2.49
N ALA A 187 -2.40 -23.74 1.50
CA ALA A 187 -1.94 -25.05 1.07
C ALA A 187 -0.53 -24.98 0.47
N ALA A 188 -0.31 -24.08 -0.50
CA ALA A 188 0.98 -23.94 -1.18
C ALA A 188 2.10 -23.53 -0.22
N VAL A 189 1.85 -22.52 0.63
CA VAL A 189 2.83 -21.99 1.58
C VAL A 189 3.16 -23.01 2.67
N LYS A 190 2.21 -23.82 3.14
CA LYS A 190 2.47 -24.87 4.15
C LYS A 190 3.12 -26.12 3.57
N ALA A 191 3.02 -26.31 2.25
CA ALA A 191 3.68 -27.41 1.55
C ALA A 191 5.16 -27.11 1.30
N ALA A 192 5.52 -25.86 1.03
CA ALA A 192 6.89 -25.42 0.74
C ALA A 192 7.85 -25.68 1.91
N LYS A 193 8.77 -26.63 1.71
CA LYS A 193 9.72 -27.09 2.73
C LYS A 193 11.11 -27.24 2.17
N ARG A 194 12.08 -26.91 3.03
CA ARG A 194 13.48 -27.28 2.84
C ARG A 194 13.67 -28.79 2.92
N SER A 195 14.83 -29.23 2.45
CA SER A 195 15.26 -30.64 2.52
C SER A 195 15.32 -31.21 3.95
N ASP A 196 15.48 -30.35 4.98
CA ASP A 196 15.44 -30.72 6.40
C ASP A 196 14.02 -30.71 7.01
N GLY A 197 13.00 -30.36 6.21
CA GLY A 197 11.60 -30.28 6.61
C GLY A 197 11.19 -28.95 7.25
N ALA A 198 12.09 -27.97 7.39
CA ALA A 198 11.72 -26.62 7.81
C ALA A 198 10.83 -25.95 6.75
N LEU A 199 9.83 -25.18 7.19
CA LEU A 199 8.99 -24.42 6.28
C LEU A 199 9.77 -23.25 5.69
N VAL A 200 9.58 -23.01 4.39
CA VAL A 200 10.19 -21.87 3.68
C VAL A 200 9.48 -20.57 4.09
N PRO A 201 10.20 -19.56 4.63
CA PRO A 201 9.59 -18.26 4.92
C PRO A 201 9.21 -17.49 3.64
N VAL A 202 8.06 -16.80 3.69
CA VAL A 202 7.55 -15.97 2.59
C VAL A 202 7.07 -14.63 3.13
N VAL A 203 7.42 -13.53 2.45
CA VAL A 203 6.82 -12.21 2.66
C VAL A 203 5.58 -12.11 1.78
N PHE A 204 4.39 -12.20 2.37
CA PHE A 204 3.12 -12.12 1.65
C PHE A 204 2.61 -10.69 1.59
N ARG A 205 2.30 -10.20 0.39
CA ARG A 205 1.95 -8.81 0.08
C ARG A 205 0.56 -8.74 -0.61
N PRO A 206 -0.54 -8.90 0.15
CA PRO A 206 -1.88 -8.82 -0.41
C PRO A 206 -2.34 -7.37 -0.62
N PHE A 207 -3.21 -7.14 -1.62
CA PHE A 207 -3.90 -5.87 -1.85
C PHE A 207 -2.97 -4.64 -1.95
N HIS A 208 -1.86 -4.78 -2.68
CA HIS A 208 -0.88 -3.72 -2.92
C HIS A 208 -1.44 -2.61 -3.82
N GLU A 209 -0.76 -1.46 -3.85
CA GLU A 209 -1.13 -0.27 -4.65
C GLU A 209 -2.54 0.27 -4.41
N ASN A 210 -3.10 0.02 -3.23
CA ASN A 210 -4.50 0.30 -2.93
C ASN A 210 -4.87 1.80 -2.87
N THR A 211 -3.89 2.69 -2.91
CA THR A 211 -4.10 4.13 -3.06
C THR A 211 -4.41 4.53 -4.50
N GLY A 212 -4.05 3.69 -5.47
CA GLY A 212 -4.51 3.77 -6.86
C GLY A 212 -5.92 3.22 -7.04
N GLY A 213 -6.58 3.60 -8.13
CA GLY A 213 -7.97 3.20 -8.45
C GLY A 213 -8.08 2.14 -9.55
N TRP A 214 -6.99 1.45 -9.88
CA TRP A 214 -6.94 0.55 -11.02
C TRP A 214 -7.19 -0.93 -10.68
N PHE A 215 -7.01 -1.31 -9.41
CA PHE A 215 -7.42 -2.62 -8.92
C PHE A 215 -8.76 -2.57 -8.18
N TRP A 216 -9.52 -3.66 -8.17
CA TRP A 216 -10.84 -3.69 -7.50
C TRP A 216 -10.81 -3.48 -5.99
N TRP A 217 -9.63 -3.60 -5.35
CA TRP A 217 -9.40 -3.27 -3.93
C TRP A 217 -8.87 -1.85 -3.72
N GLY A 218 -8.68 -1.09 -4.79
CA GLY A 218 -8.10 0.25 -4.78
C GLY A 218 -9.08 1.34 -4.35
N ALA A 219 -8.56 2.57 -4.32
CA ALA A 219 -9.31 3.79 -4.02
C ALA A 219 -10.50 3.96 -4.98
N GLY A 220 -11.65 4.38 -4.45
CA GLY A 220 -12.92 4.47 -5.20
C GLY A 220 -13.73 3.17 -5.23
N HIS A 221 -13.10 2.00 -5.06
CA HIS A 221 -13.78 0.69 -5.14
C HIS A 221 -14.13 0.09 -3.78
N CYS A 222 -13.48 0.57 -2.72
CA CYS A 222 -13.80 0.26 -1.32
C CYS A 222 -13.51 1.46 -0.41
N THR A 223 -14.10 1.49 0.79
CA THR A 223 -13.75 2.48 1.82
C THR A 223 -12.44 2.10 2.51
N SER A 224 -11.78 3.05 3.18
CA SER A 224 -10.53 2.73 3.89
C SER A 224 -10.77 1.70 4.99
N ALA A 225 -11.94 1.77 5.65
CA ALA A 225 -12.34 0.82 6.67
C ALA A 225 -12.60 -0.59 6.10
N GLU A 226 -13.23 -0.69 4.92
CA GLU A 226 -13.38 -1.97 4.22
C GLU A 226 -12.01 -2.56 3.83
N PHE A 227 -11.09 -1.74 3.32
CA PHE A 227 -9.73 -2.16 2.99
C PHE A 227 -8.96 -2.68 4.22
N ILE A 228 -8.94 -1.89 5.30
CA ILE A 228 -8.29 -2.26 6.57
C ILE A 228 -8.84 -3.61 7.02
N GLU A 229 -10.15 -3.80 6.93
CA GLU A 229 -10.80 -4.97 7.46
C GLU A 229 -10.63 -6.22 6.59
N ILE A 230 -10.55 -6.09 5.26
CA ILE A 230 -10.24 -7.24 4.40
C ILE A 230 -8.78 -7.67 4.54
N PHE A 231 -7.86 -6.71 4.75
CA PHE A 231 -6.46 -7.03 5.07
C PHE A 231 -6.37 -7.78 6.40
N ARG A 232 -7.01 -7.27 7.46
CA ARG A 232 -7.06 -7.92 8.77
C ARG A 232 -7.66 -9.32 8.67
N TYR A 233 -8.79 -9.47 7.99
CA TYR A 233 -9.44 -10.75 7.78
C TYR A 233 -8.50 -11.75 7.09
N THR A 234 -7.77 -11.31 6.06
CA THR A 234 -6.80 -12.14 5.34
C THR A 234 -5.70 -12.66 6.26
N VAL A 235 -5.10 -11.78 7.05
CA VAL A 235 -4.09 -12.14 8.06
C VAL A 235 -4.66 -13.14 9.06
N GLU A 236 -5.82 -12.85 9.64
CA GLU A 236 -6.42 -13.71 10.65
C GLU A 236 -6.87 -15.06 10.10
N TYR A 237 -7.35 -15.10 8.86
CA TYR A 237 -7.74 -16.34 8.24
C TYR A 237 -6.52 -17.24 8.03
N LEU A 238 -5.44 -16.71 7.45
CA LEU A 238 -4.20 -17.46 7.24
C LEU A 238 -3.52 -17.83 8.57
N ARG A 239 -3.35 -16.87 9.48
CA ARG A 239 -2.67 -17.05 10.77
C ARG A 239 -3.51 -17.85 11.77
N ASP A 240 -4.77 -17.50 11.96
CA ASP A 240 -5.59 -18.01 13.06
C ASP A 240 -6.50 -19.17 12.65
N THR A 241 -7.03 -19.18 11.43
CA THR A 241 -7.90 -20.27 10.93
C THR A 241 -7.08 -21.38 10.29
N ARG A 242 -6.18 -21.05 9.36
CA ARG A 242 -5.38 -22.04 8.59
C ARG A 242 -4.03 -22.38 9.21
N LYS A 243 -3.63 -21.63 10.24
CA LYS A 243 -2.39 -21.86 11.00
C LYS A 243 -1.17 -21.88 10.09
N VAL A 244 -1.10 -20.96 9.14
CA VAL A 244 0.10 -20.72 8.34
C VAL A 244 1.11 -20.01 9.23
N ARG A 245 2.33 -20.57 9.36
CA ARG A 245 3.32 -20.16 10.38
C ARG A 245 4.60 -19.62 9.78
N ASN A 246 4.65 -19.50 8.45
CA ASN A 246 5.82 -19.13 7.69
C ASN A 246 5.61 -17.88 6.82
N LEU A 247 4.69 -17.00 7.23
CA LEU A 247 4.44 -15.72 6.58
C LEU A 247 4.96 -14.55 7.41
N LEU A 248 5.53 -13.57 6.71
CA LEU A 248 5.58 -12.16 7.12
C LEU A 248 4.55 -11.41 6.27
N TYR A 249 3.90 -10.39 6.83
CA TYR A 249 2.87 -9.63 6.11
C TYR A 249 3.38 -8.25 5.69
N SER A 250 3.27 -7.95 4.39
CA SER A 250 3.68 -6.69 3.79
C SER A 250 2.48 -5.86 3.37
N TYR A 251 2.54 -4.56 3.64
CA TYR A 251 1.56 -3.56 3.20
C TYR A 251 2.28 -2.51 2.35
N SER A 252 1.89 -2.36 1.09
CA SER A 252 2.54 -1.46 0.14
C SER A 252 1.54 -0.66 -0.71
N PRO A 253 1.17 0.54 -0.24
CA PRO A 253 0.49 1.52 -1.07
C PRO A 253 1.34 1.97 -2.27
N ASN A 254 0.69 2.50 -3.31
CA ASN A 254 1.36 3.13 -4.45
C ASN A 254 1.88 4.53 -4.07
N SER A 255 2.94 4.95 -4.77
CA SER A 255 3.60 6.26 -4.69
C SER A 255 2.70 7.51 -4.77
N GLY A 256 3.28 8.67 -4.45
CA GLY A 256 2.65 9.97 -4.57
C GLY A 256 2.22 10.59 -3.24
N PHE A 257 2.91 10.27 -2.15
CA PHE A 257 2.58 10.80 -0.81
C PHE A 257 3.20 12.17 -0.55
N GLY A 258 4.28 12.53 -1.26
CA GLY A 258 5.01 13.77 -1.02
C GLY A 258 5.59 13.83 0.40
N GLY A 259 5.85 12.67 1.01
CA GLY A 259 6.26 12.50 2.41
C GLY A 259 5.17 12.73 3.45
N ASP A 260 3.87 12.69 3.09
CA ASP A 260 2.77 12.82 4.05
C ASP A 260 2.38 11.46 4.68
N PRO A 261 2.71 11.22 5.96
CA PRO A 261 2.37 9.97 6.63
C PRO A 261 0.85 9.80 6.83
N ALA A 262 0.05 10.87 6.83
CA ALA A 262 -1.39 10.73 7.02
C ALA A 262 -2.04 9.98 5.85
N ASN A 263 -1.63 10.30 4.63
CA ASN A 263 -2.12 9.63 3.42
C ASN A 263 -1.65 8.17 3.33
N TYR A 264 -0.38 7.90 3.64
CA TYR A 264 0.13 6.52 3.72
C TYR A 264 -0.64 5.69 4.76
N MET A 265 -0.95 6.29 5.92
CA MET A 265 -1.59 5.59 7.02
C MET A 265 -3.11 5.48 6.90
N LYS A 266 -3.75 6.13 5.90
CA LYS A 266 -5.20 6.14 5.69
C LYS A 266 -5.80 4.73 5.64
N THR A 267 -5.10 3.79 5.01
CA THR A 267 -5.54 2.39 4.83
C THR A 267 -4.65 1.41 5.60
N TYR A 268 -3.81 1.88 6.52
CA TYR A 268 -2.90 1.03 7.27
C TYR A 268 -3.66 0.05 8.19
N PRO A 269 -3.49 -1.27 8.04
CA PRO A 269 -4.27 -2.27 8.79
C PRO A 269 -4.05 -2.25 10.32
N GLY A 270 -2.91 -1.73 10.76
CA GLY A 270 -2.47 -1.70 12.17
C GLY A 270 -1.22 -2.53 12.44
N ASP A 271 -0.51 -2.21 13.52
CA ASP A 271 0.78 -2.82 13.88
C ASP A 271 0.70 -4.32 14.18
N GLU A 272 -0.50 -4.81 14.50
CA GLU A 272 -0.84 -6.21 14.75
C GLU A 272 -0.98 -7.04 13.46
N PHE A 273 -0.97 -6.40 12.30
CA PHE A 273 -1.25 -7.03 11.00
C PHE A 273 -0.15 -6.83 9.95
N VAL A 274 0.82 -5.95 10.20
CA VAL A 274 1.92 -5.65 9.28
C VAL A 274 3.29 -5.91 9.92
N ASP A 275 4.15 -6.63 9.21
CA ASP A 275 5.57 -6.84 9.54
C ASP A 275 6.49 -5.95 8.67
N VAL A 276 6.13 -5.76 7.39
CA VAL A 276 6.88 -5.00 6.39
C VAL A 276 6.05 -3.83 5.86
N LEU A 277 6.58 -2.61 5.96
CA LEU A 277 6.00 -1.42 5.35
C LEU A 277 6.70 -1.18 4.01
N GLY A 278 5.93 -1.28 2.94
CA GLY A 278 6.37 -1.14 1.57
C GLY A 278 5.92 0.16 0.91
N TYR A 279 6.37 0.32 -0.32
CA TYR A 279 6.14 1.45 -1.20
C TYR A 279 6.39 0.99 -2.64
N ASP A 280 5.44 1.25 -3.52
CA ASP A 280 5.52 0.85 -4.94
C ASP A 280 5.62 2.12 -5.81
N ALA A 281 6.64 2.22 -6.68
CA ALA A 281 6.84 3.38 -7.54
C ALA A 281 7.55 3.07 -8.85
N TYR A 282 6.93 3.46 -9.96
CA TYR A 282 7.52 3.39 -11.29
C TYR A 282 7.85 4.78 -11.83
N ASP A 283 8.93 4.86 -12.60
CA ASP A 283 9.45 6.11 -13.15
C ASP A 283 9.14 6.24 -14.64
N ASN A 284 8.35 7.22 -15.06
CA ASN A 284 8.13 7.48 -16.49
C ASN A 284 9.02 8.59 -17.06
N SER A 285 9.91 9.15 -16.24
CA SER A 285 10.67 10.36 -16.49
C SER A 285 12.15 10.14 -16.83
N ALA A 286 12.56 8.88 -16.97
CA ALA A 286 13.95 8.49 -17.26
C ALA A 286 14.97 8.99 -16.22
N GLY A 287 14.61 8.93 -14.94
CA GLY A 287 15.46 9.23 -13.80
C GLY A 287 15.57 10.73 -13.52
N SER A 288 14.49 11.48 -13.74
CA SER A 288 14.49 12.93 -13.48
C SER A 288 14.83 13.23 -12.01
N ALA A 289 15.45 14.40 -11.78
CA ALA A 289 15.79 14.84 -10.43
C ALA A 289 14.53 15.01 -9.56
N GLU A 290 13.42 15.42 -10.16
CA GLU A 290 12.12 15.56 -9.53
C GLU A 290 11.56 14.21 -9.06
N TRP A 291 11.60 13.19 -9.92
CA TRP A 291 11.14 11.85 -9.56
C TRP A 291 12.01 11.25 -8.45
N LEU A 292 13.34 11.28 -8.60
CA LEU A 292 14.28 10.78 -7.58
C LEU A 292 14.07 11.46 -6.22
N ALA A 293 13.93 12.79 -6.20
CA ALA A 293 13.69 13.53 -4.97
C ALA A 293 12.34 13.15 -4.31
N SER A 294 11.29 12.96 -5.11
CA SER A 294 9.98 12.52 -4.61
C SER A 294 10.05 11.11 -4.03
N THR A 295 10.68 10.17 -4.75
CA THR A 295 10.84 8.78 -4.31
C THR A 295 11.65 8.70 -3.02
N MET A 296 12.79 9.40 -2.92
CA MET A 296 13.60 9.37 -1.69
C MET A 296 12.83 9.92 -0.49
N LYS A 297 12.00 10.94 -0.71
CA LYS A 297 11.16 11.53 0.34
C LYS A 297 10.12 10.55 0.86
N ASP A 298 9.42 9.85 -0.04
CA ASP A 298 8.43 8.85 0.35
C ASP A 298 9.10 7.64 1.03
N LEU A 299 10.25 7.16 0.52
CA LEU A 299 11.02 6.10 1.16
C LEU A 299 11.50 6.51 2.57
N ALA A 300 11.93 7.76 2.75
CA ALA A 300 12.32 8.28 4.06
C ALA A 300 11.13 8.26 5.06
N MET A 301 9.93 8.64 4.60
CA MET A 301 8.71 8.56 5.39
C MET A 301 8.39 7.11 5.79
N VAL A 302 8.47 6.15 4.86
CA VAL A 302 8.22 4.72 5.12
C VAL A 302 9.22 4.17 6.14
N VAL A 303 10.49 4.55 6.03
CA VAL A 303 11.53 4.20 7.00
C VAL A 303 11.21 4.77 8.38
N ASP A 304 10.81 6.04 8.49
CA ASP A 304 10.44 6.65 9.77
C ASP A 304 9.25 5.93 10.42
N LEU A 305 8.21 5.63 9.64
CA LEU A 305 7.04 4.88 10.11
C LEU A 305 7.41 3.48 10.59
N ALA A 306 8.29 2.78 9.85
CA ALA A 306 8.75 1.44 10.21
C ALA A 306 9.63 1.47 11.48
N GLU A 307 10.57 2.40 11.60
CA GLU A 307 11.43 2.56 12.77
C GLU A 307 10.60 2.83 14.05
N GLU A 308 9.59 3.71 13.97
CA GLU A 308 8.69 4.01 15.09
C GLU A 308 7.98 2.77 15.62
N ARG A 309 7.66 1.82 14.72
CA ARG A 309 6.87 0.62 15.01
C ARG A 309 7.73 -0.64 15.20
N GLY A 310 9.04 -0.54 15.02
CA GLY A 310 9.97 -1.67 15.03
C GLY A 310 9.70 -2.68 13.92
N LYS A 311 9.41 -2.16 12.71
CA LYS A 311 9.04 -2.91 11.50
C LYS A 311 10.12 -2.77 10.43
N VAL A 312 9.95 -3.52 9.35
CA VAL A 312 10.89 -3.55 8.22
C VAL A 312 10.41 -2.59 7.13
N PRO A 313 11.22 -1.59 6.69
CA PRO A 313 10.92 -0.80 5.51
C PRO A 313 11.44 -1.46 4.21
N ALA A 314 10.73 -1.25 3.11
CA ALA A 314 11.05 -1.83 1.82
C ALA A 314 10.60 -0.94 0.65
N PHE A 315 11.32 -1.01 -0.48
CA PHE A 315 10.87 -0.50 -1.77
C PHE A 315 10.26 -1.68 -2.52
N THR A 316 9.00 -1.98 -2.26
CA THR A 316 8.38 -3.27 -2.59
C THR A 316 8.18 -3.49 -4.08
N GLU A 317 8.08 -2.43 -4.87
CA GLU A 317 8.17 -2.45 -6.33
C GLU A 317 8.86 -1.20 -6.87
N PHE A 318 9.77 -1.37 -7.82
CA PHE A 318 10.38 -0.27 -8.56
C PHE A 318 10.62 -0.64 -10.04
N GLY A 319 10.64 0.36 -10.91
CA GLY A 319 11.06 0.14 -12.30
C GLY A 319 10.99 1.40 -13.15
N GLU A 320 11.72 1.39 -14.26
CA GLU A 320 11.52 2.37 -15.32
C GLU A 320 10.24 2.02 -16.08
N SER A 321 9.54 3.04 -16.54
CA SER A 321 8.31 3.00 -17.35
C SER A 321 8.47 3.99 -18.49
N GLY A 322 7.78 3.79 -19.62
CA GLY A 322 8.02 4.56 -20.85
C GLY A 322 9.02 3.88 -21.80
N GLU A 323 9.54 4.62 -22.78
CA GLU A 323 10.47 4.08 -23.79
C GLU A 323 11.79 3.63 -23.13
N GLU A 324 12.18 2.38 -23.36
CA GLU A 324 13.38 1.78 -22.77
C GLU A 324 14.67 2.46 -23.24
N GLY A 325 15.66 2.52 -22.35
CA GLY A 325 16.99 3.02 -22.70
C GLY A 325 17.09 4.54 -22.87
N ARG A 326 16.06 5.31 -22.48
CA ARG A 326 16.11 6.78 -22.42
C ARG A 326 17.17 7.30 -21.45
N ASN A 327 17.42 6.56 -20.38
CA ASN A 327 18.53 6.78 -19.45
C ASN A 327 19.35 5.49 -19.31
N LEU A 328 20.59 5.53 -19.79
CA LEU A 328 21.51 4.38 -19.76
C LEU A 328 22.25 4.21 -18.42
N THR A 329 22.00 5.06 -17.42
CA THR A 329 22.57 4.97 -16.06
C THR A 329 21.50 4.86 -14.97
N TRP A 330 20.27 4.51 -15.34
CA TRP A 330 19.11 4.60 -14.47
C TRP A 330 19.22 3.77 -13.18
N PHE A 331 19.76 2.54 -13.24
CA PHE A 331 19.90 1.68 -12.06
C PHE A 331 20.94 2.25 -11.10
N THR A 332 22.10 2.68 -11.60
CA THR A 332 23.15 3.25 -10.77
C THR A 332 22.77 4.62 -10.20
N ASP A 333 22.06 5.45 -10.96
CA ASP A 333 21.52 6.74 -10.49
C ASP A 333 20.50 6.55 -9.35
N LEU A 334 19.56 5.61 -9.50
CA LEU A 334 18.59 5.28 -8.45
C LEU A 334 19.28 4.73 -7.20
N LEU A 335 20.21 3.78 -7.37
CA LEU A 335 20.96 3.21 -6.24
C LEU A 335 21.79 4.28 -5.52
N ALA A 336 22.40 5.21 -6.25
CA ALA A 336 23.14 6.33 -5.67
C ALA A 336 22.21 7.22 -4.82
N ALA A 337 21.04 7.59 -5.35
CA ALA A 337 20.05 8.39 -4.61
C ALA A 337 19.61 7.69 -3.31
N VAL A 338 19.32 6.38 -3.38
CA VAL A 338 18.96 5.57 -2.19
C VAL A 338 20.08 5.57 -1.16
N LYS A 339 21.33 5.38 -1.58
CA LYS A 339 22.51 5.32 -0.69
C LYS A 339 22.83 6.64 0.01
N GLU A 340 22.66 7.73 -0.73
CA GLU A 340 23.00 9.08 -0.29
C GLU A 340 21.98 9.64 0.72
N ASP A 341 20.71 9.26 0.58
CA ASP A 341 19.69 9.66 1.54
C ASP A 341 19.87 8.93 2.89
N PRO A 342 19.94 9.67 4.02
CA PRO A 342 20.21 9.08 5.34
C PRO A 342 19.10 8.15 5.85
N LYS A 343 17.89 8.24 5.29
CA LYS A 343 16.73 7.45 5.66
C LYS A 343 16.43 6.40 4.59
N ALA A 344 16.27 6.78 3.33
CA ALA A 344 15.90 5.86 2.25
C ALA A 344 16.87 4.67 2.14
N ARG A 345 18.17 4.87 2.41
CA ARG A 345 19.17 3.80 2.49
C ARG A 345 18.81 2.65 3.45
N LYS A 346 17.87 2.84 4.37
CA LYS A 346 17.46 1.81 5.34
C LYS A 346 16.42 0.83 4.81
N VAL A 347 15.89 1.04 3.61
CA VAL A 347 15.05 0.01 2.96
C VAL A 347 15.84 -1.27 2.80
N THR A 348 15.18 -2.40 3.04
CA THR A 348 15.86 -3.70 3.14
C THR A 348 15.94 -4.43 1.81
N HIS A 349 14.99 -4.19 0.92
CA HIS A 349 14.96 -4.74 -0.42
C HIS A 349 14.31 -3.76 -1.39
N MET A 350 14.66 -3.92 -2.65
CA MET A 350 14.02 -3.30 -3.80
C MET A 350 13.76 -4.34 -4.87
N LEU A 351 12.51 -4.53 -5.27
CA LEU A 351 12.10 -5.58 -6.22
C LEU A 351 11.59 -4.95 -7.52
N THR A 352 12.14 -5.36 -8.66
CA THR A 352 11.65 -4.95 -9.98
C THR A 352 10.78 -6.02 -10.62
N TRP A 353 10.00 -5.61 -11.62
CA TRP A 353 8.95 -6.44 -12.21
C TRP A 353 9.46 -7.48 -13.19
N ALA A 354 8.56 -8.32 -13.70
CA ALA A 354 8.89 -9.53 -14.44
C ALA A 354 9.30 -9.26 -15.89
N ASN A 355 10.35 -9.94 -16.36
CA ASN A 355 10.70 -10.03 -17.77
C ASN A 355 9.81 -11.05 -18.51
N PHE A 356 8.58 -10.69 -18.90
CA PHE A 356 7.66 -11.62 -19.59
C PHE A 356 8.14 -12.11 -20.98
N GLY A 357 9.24 -11.57 -21.52
CA GLY A 357 9.85 -11.98 -22.78
C GLY A 357 9.08 -11.53 -24.03
N GLY A 358 9.53 -11.95 -25.21
CA GLY A 358 8.92 -11.57 -26.49
C GLY A 358 9.07 -10.08 -26.79
N ASP A 359 7.96 -9.42 -27.16
CA ASP A 359 7.91 -7.98 -27.44
C ASP A 359 7.54 -7.14 -26.20
N ASN A 360 7.46 -7.77 -25.01
CA ASN A 360 7.23 -7.05 -23.76
C ASN A 360 8.48 -6.25 -23.37
N ARG A 361 8.32 -5.29 -22.45
CA ARG A 361 9.44 -4.56 -21.88
C ARG A 361 10.30 -5.46 -20.97
N ALA A 362 11.59 -5.19 -20.90
CA ALA A 362 12.51 -5.71 -19.91
C ALA A 362 12.58 -4.77 -18.69
N TYR A 363 12.33 -5.34 -17.51
CA TYR A 363 12.58 -4.68 -16.22
C TYR A 363 13.97 -5.00 -15.69
N VAL A 364 14.53 -6.14 -16.06
CA VAL A 364 15.94 -6.48 -15.86
C VAL A 364 16.66 -6.50 -17.21
N PRO A 365 17.70 -5.68 -17.41
CA PRO A 365 18.54 -5.76 -18.60
C PRO A 365 19.16 -7.14 -18.75
N PHE A 366 19.07 -7.73 -19.95
CA PHE A 366 19.64 -9.03 -20.32
C PHE A 366 20.89 -8.85 -21.22
N PRO A 367 21.71 -9.89 -21.49
CA PRO A 367 22.87 -9.76 -22.36
C PRO A 367 22.52 -9.24 -23.76
N GLY A 368 23.13 -8.13 -24.15
CA GLY A 368 22.84 -7.39 -25.39
C GLY A 368 21.81 -6.26 -25.26
N HIS A 369 21.16 -6.10 -24.10
CA HIS A 369 20.27 -4.98 -23.81
C HIS A 369 21.07 -3.67 -23.64
N ALA A 370 20.49 -2.52 -24.03
CA ALA A 370 21.20 -1.24 -24.01
C ALA A 370 21.68 -0.81 -22.61
N MET A 371 20.92 -1.18 -21.58
CA MET A 371 21.22 -0.90 -20.17
C MET A 371 21.98 -2.04 -19.46
N GLU A 372 22.43 -3.09 -20.18
CA GLU A 372 23.24 -4.17 -19.59
C GLU A 372 24.46 -3.62 -18.82
N PRO A 373 25.28 -2.69 -19.36
CA PRO A 373 26.46 -2.20 -18.64
C PRO A 373 26.12 -1.53 -17.30
N ASP A 374 25.01 -0.79 -17.24
CA ASP A 374 24.55 -0.11 -16.02
C ASP A 374 24.03 -1.10 -14.98
N PHE A 375 23.32 -2.14 -15.40
CA PHE A 375 22.89 -3.19 -14.48
C PHE A 375 24.07 -4.01 -13.94
N VAL A 376 25.11 -4.23 -14.75
CA VAL A 376 26.38 -4.84 -14.30
C VAL A 376 27.07 -3.94 -13.27
N ASP A 377 27.09 -2.63 -13.48
CA ASP A 377 27.66 -1.67 -12.52
C ASP A 377 26.81 -1.58 -11.23
N PHE A 378 25.48 -1.64 -11.34
CA PHE A 378 24.55 -1.74 -10.22
C PHE A 378 24.81 -2.99 -9.37
N HIS A 379 25.00 -4.15 -10.00
CA HIS A 379 25.37 -5.39 -9.32
C HIS A 379 26.77 -5.32 -8.68
N ALA A 380 27.73 -4.66 -9.32
CA ALA A 380 29.08 -4.52 -8.79
C ALA A 380 29.17 -3.59 -7.57
N ASP A 381 28.14 -2.78 -7.30
CA ASP A 381 28.08 -1.92 -6.13
C ASP A 381 27.83 -2.74 -4.86
N PRO A 382 28.70 -2.68 -3.84
CA PRO A 382 28.59 -3.52 -2.63
C PRO A 382 27.36 -3.20 -1.76
N TYR A 383 26.60 -2.15 -2.10
CA TYR A 383 25.33 -1.85 -1.47
C TYR A 383 24.17 -2.63 -2.08
N SER A 384 24.28 -3.09 -3.32
CA SER A 384 23.30 -3.92 -3.99
C SER A 384 23.60 -5.38 -3.68
N LEU A 385 22.70 -6.05 -2.98
CA LEU A 385 22.92 -7.41 -2.49
C LEU A 385 22.14 -8.41 -3.35
N PHE A 386 22.84 -9.42 -3.85
CA PHE A 386 22.30 -10.53 -4.64
C PHE A 386 22.33 -11.83 -3.82
N ALA A 387 21.88 -12.95 -4.39
CA ALA A 387 21.72 -14.20 -3.66
C ALA A 387 23.03 -14.68 -3.03
N SER A 388 24.16 -14.53 -3.73
CA SER A 388 25.47 -14.96 -3.23
C SER A 388 26.00 -14.10 -2.07
N ASP A 389 25.49 -12.88 -1.89
CA ASP A 389 25.85 -11.97 -0.79
C ASP A 389 25.09 -12.29 0.51
N LEU A 390 24.04 -13.10 0.45
CA LEU A 390 23.21 -13.42 1.59
C LEU A 390 23.90 -14.45 2.51
N GLU A 391 24.35 -13.98 3.67
CA GLU A 391 24.96 -14.83 4.70
C GLU A 391 24.09 -14.88 5.98
N GLY A 392 23.80 -16.10 6.45
CA GLY A 392 23.20 -16.32 7.77
C GLY A 392 21.77 -15.81 7.95
N VAL A 393 20.99 -15.69 6.86
CA VAL A 393 19.59 -15.20 6.85
C VAL A 393 18.73 -15.87 7.92
N PHE A 394 18.97 -17.16 8.19
CA PHE A 394 18.17 -17.97 9.13
C PHE A 394 18.94 -18.36 10.42
N ASP A 395 20.09 -17.73 10.69
CA ASP A 395 20.97 -18.12 11.81
C ASP A 395 20.55 -17.51 13.14
N ALA A 396 19.89 -16.34 13.10
CA ALA A 396 19.53 -15.59 14.29
C ALA A 396 18.71 -16.44 15.28
N ARG A 397 19.19 -16.52 16.53
CA ARG A 397 18.42 -17.11 17.62
C ARG A 397 17.37 -16.10 18.08
N THR A 398 16.11 -16.37 17.77
CA THR A 398 14.99 -15.44 18.02
C THR A 398 13.94 -16.02 18.95
N TYR A 399 13.20 -15.12 19.62
CA TYR A 399 12.01 -15.42 20.41
C TYR A 399 10.90 -14.43 20.06
N ALA A 400 9.73 -14.93 19.65
CA ALA A 400 8.56 -14.09 19.40
C ALA A 400 7.95 -13.61 20.70
N LEU A 401 7.68 -12.31 20.78
CA LEU A 401 6.88 -11.74 21.86
C LEU A 401 5.41 -12.13 21.67
N PRO A 402 4.72 -12.62 22.71
CA PRO A 402 3.31 -12.95 22.60
C PRO A 402 2.46 -11.76 22.17
N SER A 403 1.51 -12.01 21.29
CA SER A 403 0.54 -11.03 20.83
C SER A 403 -0.38 -10.62 21.99
N ALA A 404 -0.60 -9.31 22.11
CA ALA A 404 -1.60 -8.80 23.05
C ALA A 404 -3.01 -9.15 22.54
N PRO A 405 -4.03 -9.24 23.42
CA PRO A 405 -5.41 -9.31 22.97
C PRO A 405 -5.74 -8.08 22.12
N PHE A 406 -6.24 -8.31 20.90
CA PHE A 406 -6.67 -7.27 19.97
C PHE A 406 -8.14 -7.49 19.63
N MET A 407 -8.94 -6.42 19.67
CA MET A 407 -10.38 -6.46 19.44
C MET A 407 -10.75 -5.38 18.44
N HIS A 408 -11.61 -5.73 17.48
CA HIS A 408 -12.15 -4.77 16.52
C HIS A 408 -13.56 -5.18 16.07
N LEU A 409 -14.31 -4.18 15.60
CA LEU A 409 -15.58 -4.32 14.92
C LEU A 409 -15.33 -4.70 13.45
N VAL A 410 -15.90 -5.82 13.03
CA VAL A 410 -15.71 -6.42 11.70
C VAL A 410 -16.81 -5.99 10.74
N THR A 411 -18.06 -6.09 11.17
CA THR A 411 -19.21 -5.58 10.41
C THR A 411 -20.25 -4.98 11.34
N PRO A 412 -20.89 -3.86 10.98
CA PRO A 412 -20.53 -3.01 9.85
C PRO A 412 -19.16 -2.33 10.06
N THR A 413 -18.39 -2.13 8.99
CA THR A 413 -17.13 -1.35 9.04
C THR A 413 -17.43 0.13 9.24
N ASP A 414 -16.41 0.91 9.60
CA ASP A 414 -16.56 2.37 9.71
C ASP A 414 -17.03 2.98 8.38
N ARG A 415 -18.06 3.81 8.49
CA ARG A 415 -18.84 4.44 7.41
C ARG A 415 -19.47 3.47 6.41
N GLN A 416 -19.60 2.19 6.76
CA GLN A 416 -20.36 1.27 5.93
C GLN A 416 -21.81 1.73 5.81
N ARG A 417 -22.33 1.71 4.59
CA ARG A 417 -23.74 1.99 4.29
C ARG A 417 -24.58 0.73 4.44
N VAL A 418 -25.65 0.82 5.23
CA VAL A 418 -26.63 -0.24 5.45
C VAL A 418 -27.98 0.24 4.94
N THR A 419 -28.48 -0.37 3.87
CA THR A 419 -29.72 0.03 3.18
C THR A 419 -30.93 -0.81 3.58
N THR A 420 -30.75 -1.81 4.44
CA THR A 420 -31.82 -2.74 4.84
C THR A 420 -32.13 -2.63 6.33
N ALA A 421 -33.33 -3.02 6.72
CA ALA A 421 -33.78 -2.99 8.12
C ALA A 421 -33.14 -4.09 9.00
N GLN A 422 -32.22 -4.90 8.46
CA GLN A 422 -31.54 -5.96 9.18
C GLN A 422 -30.09 -6.08 8.72
N THR A 423 -29.17 -6.04 9.68
CA THR A 423 -27.75 -6.35 9.44
C THR A 423 -27.20 -7.18 10.59
N ARG A 424 -25.94 -7.60 10.50
CA ARG A 424 -25.29 -8.41 11.53
C ARG A 424 -24.05 -7.70 12.07
N ILE A 425 -24.05 -7.50 13.38
CA ILE A 425 -22.87 -7.03 14.09
C ILE A 425 -21.89 -8.20 14.24
N ARG A 426 -20.63 -7.99 13.88
CA ARG A 426 -19.53 -8.95 14.08
C ARG A 426 -18.37 -8.25 14.75
N MET A 427 -17.85 -8.84 15.81
CA MET A 427 -16.64 -8.38 16.50
C MET A 427 -15.64 -9.52 16.52
N ARG A 428 -14.37 -9.21 16.28
CA ARG A 428 -13.28 -10.15 16.46
C ARG A 428 -12.51 -9.84 17.74
N LEU A 429 -12.02 -10.90 18.39
CA LEU A 429 -11.08 -10.81 19.49
C LEU A 429 -10.02 -11.89 19.30
N THR A 430 -8.80 -11.47 18.97
CA THR A 430 -7.63 -12.36 18.82
C THR A 430 -6.81 -12.42 20.09
N SER A 431 -5.98 -13.47 20.21
CA SER A 431 -5.09 -13.71 21.36
C SER A 431 -5.78 -13.77 22.74
N ALA A 432 -7.12 -13.87 22.76
CA ALA A 432 -7.94 -13.99 23.95
C ALA A 432 -9.36 -14.51 23.63
N THR A 433 -10.12 -14.81 24.70
CA THR A 433 -11.55 -15.08 24.62
C THR A 433 -12.27 -14.32 25.71
N THR A 434 -13.53 -13.98 25.48
CA THR A 434 -14.40 -13.31 26.45
C THR A 434 -15.72 -14.06 26.61
N ARG A 435 -16.34 -13.95 27.79
CA ARG A 435 -17.74 -14.36 28.03
C ARG A 435 -18.70 -13.16 28.03
N ARG A 436 -18.16 -11.95 27.94
CA ARG A 436 -18.89 -10.68 27.95
C ARG A 436 -18.42 -9.90 26.73
N ALA A 437 -19.15 -10.08 25.64
CA ALA A 437 -19.05 -9.26 24.45
C ALA A 437 -20.45 -8.65 24.22
N THR A 438 -20.51 -7.36 23.94
CA THR A 438 -21.77 -6.64 23.70
C THR A 438 -21.59 -5.60 22.61
N TYR A 439 -22.67 -5.20 21.95
CA TYR A 439 -22.71 -3.99 21.14
C TYR A 439 -23.77 -3.01 21.65
N SER A 440 -23.68 -1.74 21.28
CA SER A 440 -24.69 -0.71 21.52
C SER A 440 -24.75 0.24 20.33
N ILE A 441 -25.91 0.85 20.12
CA ILE A 441 -26.13 1.90 19.11
C ILE A 441 -26.31 3.23 19.84
N ASP A 442 -25.54 4.26 19.46
CA ASP A 442 -25.56 5.61 20.04
C ASP A 442 -25.51 5.65 21.58
N GLY A 443 -24.69 4.78 22.17
CA GLY A 443 -24.57 4.66 23.63
C GLY A 443 -25.80 4.08 24.34
N GLY A 444 -26.73 3.48 23.59
CA GLY A 444 -27.92 2.80 24.10
C GLY A 444 -27.60 1.54 24.92
N ALA A 445 -28.66 0.79 25.27
CA ALA A 445 -28.52 -0.41 26.10
C ALA A 445 -27.62 -1.48 25.43
N PRO A 446 -26.64 -2.05 26.17
CA PRO A 446 -25.78 -3.10 25.62
C PRO A 446 -26.56 -4.36 25.25
N VAL A 447 -26.35 -4.86 24.04
CA VAL A 447 -26.92 -6.10 23.51
C VAL A 447 -25.83 -7.18 23.44
N PRO A 448 -26.06 -8.40 23.97
CA PRO A 448 -25.04 -9.46 23.97
C PRO A 448 -24.66 -9.95 22.57
N LEU A 449 -23.35 -10.14 22.35
CA LEU A 449 -22.78 -10.84 21.19
C LEU A 449 -22.43 -12.28 21.58
N LYS A 450 -22.63 -13.23 20.65
CA LYS A 450 -22.30 -14.65 20.86
C LYS A 450 -21.22 -15.11 19.90
N LYS A 451 -20.26 -15.88 20.39
CA LYS A 451 -19.22 -16.46 19.55
C LYS A 451 -19.82 -17.48 18.57
N ASP A 452 -19.57 -17.33 17.28
CA ASP A 452 -19.99 -18.24 16.21
C ASP A 452 -18.89 -19.24 15.80
N ALA A 453 -19.19 -20.06 14.79
CA ALA A 453 -18.30 -21.12 14.31
C ALA A 453 -17.04 -20.58 13.62
N ASP A 454 -17.15 -19.40 12.98
CA ASP A 454 -16.04 -18.72 12.28
C ASP A 454 -15.17 -17.92 13.27
N GLY A 455 -15.61 -17.86 14.52
CA GLY A 455 -14.87 -17.30 15.65
C GLY A 455 -15.16 -15.83 15.93
N PHE A 456 -16.14 -15.24 15.23
CA PHE A 456 -16.64 -13.89 15.51
C PHE A 456 -17.60 -13.90 16.68
N TYR A 457 -17.68 -12.81 17.42
CA TYR A 457 -18.78 -12.55 18.35
C TYR A 457 -19.84 -11.73 17.63
N SER A 458 -21.04 -12.30 17.48
CA SER A 458 -22.05 -11.74 16.59
C SER A 458 -23.46 -11.70 17.18
N ALA A 459 -24.26 -10.78 16.64
CA ALA A 459 -25.69 -10.69 16.86
C ALA A 459 -26.37 -10.00 15.66
N ASP A 460 -27.63 -10.33 15.42
CA ASP A 460 -28.44 -9.62 14.43
C ASP A 460 -28.90 -8.28 15.01
N TRP A 461 -28.80 -7.23 14.20
CA TRP A 461 -29.30 -5.90 14.52
C TRP A 461 -30.50 -5.60 13.62
N SER A 462 -31.68 -5.51 14.25
CA SER A 462 -32.89 -5.00 13.61
C SER A 462 -32.90 -3.48 13.70
N ILE A 463 -32.92 -2.82 12.54
CA ILE A 463 -32.93 -1.37 12.38
C ILE A 463 -34.40 -0.94 12.20
N ASP A 464 -34.82 0.10 12.91
CA ASP A 464 -36.13 0.70 12.68
C ASP A 464 -36.16 1.25 11.23
N PRO A 465 -37.10 0.84 10.37
CA PRO A 465 -37.15 1.33 8.99
C PRO A 465 -37.21 2.85 8.85
N SER A 466 -37.70 3.58 9.87
CA SER A 466 -37.69 5.05 9.91
C SER A 466 -36.30 5.67 10.12
N TRP A 467 -35.27 4.86 10.35
CA TRP A 467 -33.88 5.29 10.45
C TRP A 467 -33.13 5.15 9.11
N LEU A 468 -33.74 4.54 8.09
CA LEU A 468 -33.16 4.42 6.75
C LEU A 468 -33.40 5.70 5.93
N ASP A 469 -33.03 6.85 6.50
CA ASP A 469 -33.29 8.19 5.97
C ASP A 469 -31.98 8.99 5.72
N ASN A 470 -30.91 8.27 5.38
CA ASN A 470 -29.54 8.77 5.15
C ASN A 470 -28.87 9.38 6.40
N ARG A 471 -29.33 9.04 7.60
CA ARG A 471 -28.64 9.42 8.86
C ARG A 471 -27.42 8.55 9.15
N SER A 472 -26.58 9.01 10.07
CA SER A 472 -25.50 8.21 10.66
C SER A 472 -25.81 7.80 12.10
N VAL A 473 -25.32 6.64 12.52
CA VAL A 473 -25.37 6.16 13.91
C VAL A 473 -24.03 5.57 14.33
N THR A 474 -23.69 5.61 15.60
CA THR A 474 -22.46 4.98 16.12
C THR A 474 -22.76 3.59 16.65
N VAL A 475 -22.12 2.57 16.05
CA VAL A 475 -22.08 1.21 16.58
C VAL A 475 -20.84 1.07 17.45
N THR A 476 -21.00 0.65 18.71
CA THR A 476 -19.88 0.40 19.62
C THR A 476 -19.90 -1.04 20.08
N VAL A 477 -18.79 -1.76 19.95
CA VAL A 477 -18.58 -3.10 20.50
C VAL A 477 -17.68 -3.04 21.74
N ASN A 478 -17.96 -3.89 22.72
CA ASN A 478 -17.25 -3.93 23.99
C ASN A 478 -16.95 -5.37 24.40
N ALA A 479 -15.76 -5.61 24.95
CA ALA A 479 -15.40 -6.87 25.58
C ALA A 479 -14.58 -6.66 26.85
N LYS A 480 -14.69 -7.59 27.81
CA LYS A 480 -13.83 -7.63 29.00
C LYS A 480 -12.90 -8.83 28.98
N VAL A 481 -11.58 -8.57 28.91
CA VAL A 481 -10.54 -9.61 28.92
C VAL A 481 -9.65 -9.42 30.15
N ARG A 482 -9.62 -10.42 31.03
CA ARG A 482 -8.78 -10.43 32.25
C ARG A 482 -8.90 -9.15 33.10
N GLY A 483 -10.11 -8.58 33.18
CA GLY A 483 -10.39 -7.37 33.95
C GLY A 483 -10.23 -6.06 33.18
N LYS A 484 -9.56 -6.05 32.03
CA LYS A 484 -9.42 -4.90 31.13
C LYS A 484 -10.60 -4.85 30.16
N ASP A 485 -11.13 -3.64 29.96
CA ASP A 485 -12.18 -3.37 28.99
C ASP A 485 -11.53 -3.00 27.64
N TYR A 486 -12.13 -3.51 26.57
CA TYR A 486 -11.78 -3.26 25.18
C TYR A 486 -13.03 -2.71 24.50
N THR A 487 -12.85 -1.66 23.71
CA THR A 487 -13.93 -0.98 23.01
C THR A 487 -13.45 -0.66 21.61
N ASP A 488 -14.34 -0.82 20.63
CA ASP A 488 -14.16 -0.34 19.27
C ASP A 488 -15.49 0.18 18.73
N SER A 489 -15.45 1.06 17.74
CA SER A 489 -16.66 1.71 17.23
C SER A 489 -16.54 2.15 15.78
N ALA A 490 -17.67 2.14 15.10
CA ALA A 490 -17.84 2.58 13.73
C ALA A 490 -19.02 3.54 13.64
N LEU A 491 -18.89 4.59 12.85
CA LEU A 491 -20.02 5.34 12.32
C LEU A 491 -20.66 4.51 11.20
N VAL A 492 -21.97 4.34 11.17
CA VAL A 492 -22.69 3.55 10.15
C VAL A 492 -23.73 4.44 9.50
N LEU A 493 -23.75 4.45 8.17
CA LEU A 493 -24.69 5.24 7.36
C LEU A 493 -25.93 4.39 7.06
N LEU A 494 -27.13 4.92 7.33
CA LEU A 494 -28.38 4.17 7.23
C LEU A 494 -29.26 4.72 6.11
N GLY A 495 -29.63 3.86 5.17
CA GLY A 495 -30.47 4.20 4.02
C GLY A 495 -29.70 4.37 2.70
N GLU A 496 -30.47 4.41 1.62
CA GLU A 496 -29.95 4.61 0.26
C GLU A 496 -29.58 6.08 0.03
N VAL A 497 -28.62 6.30 -0.87
CA VAL A 497 -28.34 7.61 -1.46
C VAL A 497 -29.06 7.63 -2.81
N GLU A 498 -29.76 8.71 -3.11
CA GLU A 498 -30.36 8.87 -4.43
C GLU A 498 -29.25 8.82 -5.50
N PRO A 499 -29.37 7.96 -6.53
CA PRO A 499 -28.39 7.93 -7.61
C PRO A 499 -28.34 9.26 -8.34
N LEU A 500 -27.13 9.69 -8.69
CA LEU A 500 -26.94 10.87 -9.53
C LEU A 500 -27.51 10.65 -10.94
N PRO A 501 -27.98 11.70 -11.64
CA PRO A 501 -28.37 11.58 -13.05
C PRO A 501 -27.19 11.15 -13.93
N ALA A 502 -27.46 10.53 -15.08
CA ALA A 502 -26.40 10.17 -16.03
C ALA A 502 -25.51 11.37 -16.39
N GLY A 503 -24.20 11.15 -16.45
CA GLY A 503 -23.20 12.19 -16.70
C GLY A 503 -22.74 12.94 -15.44
N TRP A 504 -23.42 12.83 -14.30
CA TRP A 504 -23.00 13.47 -13.07
C TRP A 504 -21.92 12.67 -12.35
N ILE A 505 -20.86 13.36 -11.98
CA ILE A 505 -19.73 12.80 -11.23
C ILE A 505 -19.93 13.01 -9.74
N ASP A 506 -20.34 14.23 -9.35
CA ASP A 506 -20.61 14.56 -7.96
C ASP A 506 -21.41 15.86 -7.82
N ASP A 507 -22.41 15.84 -6.93
CA ASP A 507 -23.14 17.01 -6.42
C ASP A 507 -22.85 17.27 -4.92
N PHE A 508 -22.00 16.45 -4.31
CA PHE A 508 -21.58 16.51 -2.91
C PHE A 508 -22.67 16.26 -1.85
N GLU A 509 -23.90 15.92 -2.26
CA GLU A 509 -25.02 15.71 -1.33
C GLU A 509 -25.02 14.30 -0.73
N GLY A 510 -24.51 13.31 -1.47
CA GLY A 510 -24.51 11.90 -1.07
C GLY A 510 -23.67 11.58 0.18
N TYR A 511 -22.85 12.52 0.64
CA TYR A 511 -21.93 12.35 1.77
C TYR A 511 -22.54 12.66 3.14
N ALA A 512 -23.78 13.18 3.18
CA ALA A 512 -24.52 13.43 4.41
C ALA A 512 -23.74 14.25 5.47
N GLY A 513 -22.91 15.21 5.04
CA GLY A 513 -22.10 16.05 5.92
C GLY A 513 -20.85 15.37 6.50
N ASP A 514 -20.45 14.21 5.98
CA ASP A 514 -19.27 13.47 6.44
C ASP A 514 -18.05 13.64 5.51
N ASP A 515 -17.09 14.48 5.95
CA ASP A 515 -15.88 14.83 5.20
C ASP A 515 -14.97 13.63 4.90
N VAL A 516 -15.00 12.60 5.75
CA VAL A 516 -14.20 11.39 5.56
C VAL A 516 -14.76 10.56 4.41
N THR A 517 -16.09 10.38 4.33
CA THR A 517 -16.75 9.69 3.22
C THR A 517 -16.51 10.44 1.91
N LEU A 518 -16.55 11.79 1.93
CA LEU A 518 -16.16 12.61 0.79
C LEU A 518 -14.70 12.34 0.38
N SER A 519 -13.74 12.45 1.30
CA SER A 519 -12.32 12.22 0.99
C SER A 519 -12.06 10.77 0.52
N GLU A 520 -12.83 9.80 0.96
CA GLU A 520 -12.67 8.40 0.51
C GLU A 520 -13.28 8.13 -0.88
N ALA A 521 -14.20 8.97 -1.33
CA ALA A 521 -14.76 8.87 -2.67
C ALA A 521 -13.79 9.34 -3.78
N TYR A 522 -12.67 9.98 -3.40
CA TYR A 522 -11.65 10.47 -4.31
C TYR A 522 -10.28 9.83 -4.02
N SER A 523 -9.50 9.54 -5.06
CA SER A 523 -8.06 9.30 -4.95
C SER A 523 -7.35 10.62 -4.70
N HIS A 524 -6.21 10.62 -4.00
CA HIS A 524 -5.42 11.82 -3.71
C HIS A 524 -3.99 11.67 -4.20
N VAL A 525 -3.44 12.72 -4.80
CA VAL A 525 -2.04 12.82 -5.23
C VAL A 525 -1.41 14.03 -4.55
N ASN A 526 -0.28 13.84 -3.88
CA ASN A 526 0.42 14.85 -3.09
C ASN A 526 -0.47 15.48 -1.99
N ALA A 527 0.01 16.56 -1.36
CA ALA A 527 -0.62 17.14 -0.18
C ALA A 527 -1.88 17.96 -0.51
N ASN A 528 -3.04 17.43 -0.11
CA ASN A 528 -4.31 18.13 -0.17
C ASN A 528 -5.36 17.62 0.83
N THR A 529 -6.42 18.41 1.03
CA THR A 529 -7.61 18.00 1.79
C THR A 529 -8.90 18.37 1.06
N THR A 530 -9.93 17.55 1.28
CA THR A 530 -11.29 17.73 0.73
C THR A 530 -12.30 17.75 1.88
N VAL A 531 -13.11 18.80 1.95
CA VAL A 531 -14.09 19.02 3.04
C VAL A 531 -15.39 19.55 2.43
N LEU A 532 -16.52 19.16 3.00
CA LEU A 532 -17.83 19.67 2.59
C LEU A 532 -18.00 21.13 3.05
N SER A 533 -18.43 21.98 2.14
CA SER A 533 -18.66 23.40 2.34
C SER A 533 -20.15 23.71 2.26
N THR A 534 -20.72 24.18 3.37
CA THR A 534 -22.12 24.65 3.40
C THR A 534 -22.28 26.09 2.91
N GLU A 535 -21.18 26.83 2.77
CA GLU A 535 -21.19 28.26 2.43
C GLU A 535 -20.92 28.53 0.95
N HIS A 536 -20.05 27.72 0.34
CA HIS A 536 -19.55 27.89 -1.03
C HIS A 536 -20.01 26.70 -1.87
N LYS A 537 -21.12 26.90 -2.58
CA LYS A 537 -21.80 25.90 -3.40
C LYS A 537 -22.69 26.58 -4.45
N ALA A 538 -22.98 25.86 -5.53
CA ALA A 538 -23.88 26.25 -6.60
C ALA A 538 -25.32 25.81 -6.34
N SER A 539 -25.47 24.59 -5.83
CA SER A 539 -26.76 23.96 -5.56
C SER A 539 -26.74 23.24 -4.21
N GLY A 540 -27.79 22.47 -3.89
CA GLY A 540 -27.81 21.60 -2.72
C GLY A 540 -27.54 22.25 -1.35
N ASP A 541 -27.07 21.43 -0.42
CA ASP A 541 -26.64 21.81 0.93
C ASP A 541 -25.11 21.90 1.04
N TYR A 542 -24.37 21.23 0.15
CA TYR A 542 -22.91 21.13 0.18
C TYR A 542 -22.27 21.45 -1.18
N GLY A 543 -21.03 21.92 -1.12
CA GLY A 543 -20.08 21.88 -2.22
C GLY A 543 -18.74 21.37 -1.69
N LEU A 544 -17.72 21.23 -2.54
CA LEU A 544 -16.38 20.84 -2.13
C LEU A 544 -15.51 22.06 -1.82
N ALA A 545 -14.86 22.05 -0.65
CA ALA A 545 -13.67 22.83 -0.38
C ALA A 545 -12.42 21.96 -0.60
N TYR A 546 -11.59 22.35 -1.57
CA TYR A 546 -10.37 21.64 -1.95
C TYR A 546 -9.15 22.50 -1.60
N SER A 547 -8.45 22.12 -0.54
CA SER A 547 -7.24 22.80 -0.05
C SER A 547 -5.96 22.13 -0.56
N TYR A 548 -4.97 22.94 -0.93
CA TYR A 548 -3.68 22.47 -1.46
C TYR A 548 -2.50 23.02 -0.66
N ASP A 549 -1.39 22.27 -0.66
CA ASP A 549 -0.09 22.70 -0.16
C ASP A 549 1.05 22.29 -1.11
N PHE A 550 1.62 23.28 -1.78
CA PHE A 550 2.73 23.13 -2.73
C PHE A 550 4.11 23.29 -2.09
N ALA A 551 4.23 23.31 -0.75
CA ALA A 551 5.53 23.38 -0.07
C ALA A 551 6.47 22.24 -0.48
N ASN A 552 5.89 21.12 -0.93
CA ASN A 552 6.54 19.83 -1.07
C ASN A 552 6.44 19.21 -2.46
N ALA A 553 5.51 19.69 -3.30
CA ALA A 553 5.27 19.23 -4.66
C ALA A 553 4.71 20.39 -5.50
N GLY A 554 5.03 20.44 -6.80
CA GLY A 554 4.56 21.51 -7.69
C GLY A 554 3.09 21.41 -8.11
N TYR A 555 2.40 20.33 -7.75
CA TYR A 555 1.01 20.08 -8.06
C TYR A 555 0.38 19.12 -7.03
N THR A 556 -0.94 19.09 -7.00
CA THR A 556 -1.75 18.14 -6.22
C THR A 556 -2.98 17.72 -7.03
N GLY A 557 -3.58 16.57 -6.72
CA GLY A 557 -4.72 16.05 -7.48
C GLY A 557 -5.75 15.33 -6.61
N ILE A 558 -7.01 15.41 -7.04
CA ILE A 558 -8.06 14.48 -6.63
C ILE A 558 -8.67 13.80 -7.86
N GLY A 559 -9.07 12.54 -7.75
CA GLY A 559 -9.58 11.75 -8.87
C GLY A 559 -10.75 10.87 -8.48
N LYS A 560 -11.67 10.60 -9.41
CA LYS A 560 -12.83 9.73 -9.19
C LYS A 560 -13.07 8.85 -10.42
N SER A 561 -13.29 7.56 -10.20
CA SER A 561 -13.73 6.64 -11.25
C SER A 561 -15.18 6.93 -11.63
N VAL A 562 -15.47 6.95 -12.93
CA VAL A 562 -16.80 7.30 -13.45
C VAL A 562 -17.43 6.09 -14.16
N GLY A 563 -16.71 5.44 -15.08
CA GLY A 563 -17.17 4.23 -15.76
C GLY A 563 -18.49 4.41 -16.54
N GLU A 564 -18.59 5.47 -17.34
CA GLU A 564 -19.84 5.87 -18.03
C GLU A 564 -19.66 6.10 -19.54
N ASP A 565 -20.78 6.02 -20.27
CA ASP A 565 -20.94 6.48 -21.64
C ASP A 565 -21.39 7.95 -21.65
N TRP A 566 -20.53 8.83 -22.14
CA TRP A 566 -20.76 10.26 -22.27
C TRP A 566 -21.02 10.72 -23.72
N THR A 567 -21.30 9.82 -24.65
CA THR A 567 -21.54 10.15 -26.07
C THR A 567 -22.74 11.07 -26.30
N ALA A 568 -23.66 11.13 -25.34
CA ALA A 568 -24.83 12.00 -25.38
C ALA A 568 -24.54 13.48 -24.99
N PHE A 569 -23.37 13.75 -24.42
CA PHE A 569 -23.01 15.07 -23.87
C PHE A 569 -21.98 15.79 -24.75
N GLY A 570 -21.92 17.12 -24.65
CA GLY A 570 -21.02 17.96 -25.44
C GLY A 570 -19.90 18.63 -24.66
N ALA A 571 -20.03 18.71 -23.33
CA ALA A 571 -19.06 19.37 -22.47
C ALA A 571 -19.00 18.74 -21.08
N LEU A 572 -17.87 18.97 -20.40
CA LEU A 572 -17.79 18.84 -18.95
C LEU A 572 -18.10 20.20 -18.31
N LYS A 573 -18.93 20.18 -17.26
CA LYS A 573 -19.29 21.35 -16.48
C LYS A 573 -19.05 21.13 -15.00
N LEU A 574 -18.58 22.18 -14.32
CA LEU A 574 -18.62 22.30 -12.86
C LEU A 574 -18.77 23.76 -12.47
N TRP A 575 -19.27 24.02 -11.28
CA TRP A 575 -19.14 25.32 -10.66
C TRP A 575 -17.78 25.42 -9.97
N LEU A 576 -17.04 26.49 -10.21
CA LEU A 576 -15.71 26.74 -9.63
C LEU A 576 -15.63 28.14 -9.05
N ARG A 577 -15.15 28.24 -7.82
CA ARG A 577 -14.67 29.47 -7.19
C ARG A 577 -13.19 29.32 -6.85
N GLY A 578 -12.35 30.06 -7.58
CA GLY A 578 -10.93 30.15 -7.31
C GLY A 578 -10.63 30.99 -6.06
N ASP A 579 -9.36 31.06 -5.72
CA ASP A 579 -8.84 31.70 -4.50
C ASP A 579 -8.14 33.05 -4.78
N GLY A 580 -8.10 33.49 -6.04
CA GLY A 580 -7.46 34.73 -6.45
C GLY A 580 -5.97 34.58 -6.78
N SER A 581 -5.41 33.38 -6.71
CA SER A 581 -4.01 33.10 -7.04
C SER A 581 -3.76 33.07 -8.56
N THR A 582 -2.47 33.02 -8.93
CA THR A 582 -2.04 32.73 -10.30
C THR A 582 -1.90 31.23 -10.57
N ASN A 583 -2.31 30.38 -9.62
CA ASN A 583 -2.30 28.93 -9.78
C ASN A 583 -3.32 28.48 -10.82
N GLY A 584 -3.12 27.28 -11.36
CA GLY A 584 -3.99 26.68 -12.38
C GLY A 584 -4.75 25.48 -11.82
N ALA A 585 -5.91 25.20 -12.40
CA ALA A 585 -6.60 23.92 -12.30
C ALA A 585 -6.61 23.21 -13.65
N THR A 586 -6.48 21.89 -13.64
CA THR A 586 -6.57 21.04 -14.82
C THR A 586 -7.69 20.05 -14.61
N LEU A 587 -8.72 20.13 -15.46
CA LEU A 587 -9.77 19.13 -15.56
C LEU A 587 -9.24 18.04 -16.48
N GLN A 588 -9.20 16.80 -16.02
CA GLN A 588 -8.73 15.68 -16.81
C GLN A 588 -9.82 14.62 -16.94
N VAL A 589 -10.03 14.13 -18.15
CA VAL A 589 -10.92 13.01 -18.48
C VAL A 589 -10.04 11.87 -18.97
N VAL A 590 -10.20 10.68 -18.38
CA VAL A 590 -9.51 9.46 -18.82
C VAL A 590 -10.52 8.60 -19.56
N ALA A 591 -10.26 8.36 -20.83
CA ALA A 591 -11.19 7.69 -21.71
C ALA A 591 -10.44 6.74 -22.64
N LYS A 592 -10.88 5.47 -22.71
CA LYS A 592 -10.25 4.42 -23.54
C LYS A 592 -8.72 4.31 -23.35
N GLY A 593 -8.23 4.57 -22.14
CA GLY A 593 -6.80 4.53 -21.79
C GLY A 593 -6.00 5.80 -22.11
N ALA A 594 -6.59 6.79 -22.78
CA ALA A 594 -5.97 8.07 -23.08
C ALA A 594 -6.36 9.15 -22.06
N TYR A 595 -5.44 10.09 -21.80
CA TYR A 595 -5.63 11.17 -20.83
C TYR A 595 -5.84 12.50 -21.54
N PHE A 596 -6.96 13.16 -21.28
CA PHE A 596 -7.30 14.43 -21.92
C PHE A 596 -7.45 15.54 -20.90
N GLU A 597 -6.83 16.70 -21.13
CA GLU A 597 -6.74 17.83 -20.19
C GLU A 597 -7.38 19.11 -20.73
N TYR A 598 -8.02 19.86 -19.83
CA TYR A 598 -8.53 21.21 -20.04
C TYR A 598 -8.12 22.11 -18.87
N ASN A 599 -7.48 23.24 -19.17
CA ASN A 599 -6.88 24.12 -18.16
C ASN A 599 -7.75 25.32 -17.83
N VAL A 600 -7.86 25.64 -16.54
CA VAL A 600 -8.68 26.72 -15.97
C VAL A 600 -7.84 27.55 -15.00
N GLY A 601 -7.99 28.88 -15.00
CA GLY A 601 -7.31 29.75 -14.04
C GLY A 601 -8.07 29.89 -12.72
N LEU A 602 -7.33 30.07 -11.60
CA LEU A 602 -7.90 30.18 -10.24
C LEU A 602 -8.03 31.61 -9.70
N SER A 603 -7.88 32.62 -10.55
CA SER A 603 -7.91 34.03 -10.14
C SER A 603 -9.32 34.58 -9.87
N ASP A 604 -10.37 33.91 -10.36
CA ASP A 604 -11.76 34.34 -10.18
C ASP A 604 -12.31 33.85 -8.83
N THR A 605 -12.66 34.79 -7.95
CA THR A 605 -13.19 34.51 -6.61
C THR A 605 -14.71 34.64 -6.51
N SER A 606 -15.42 34.89 -7.62
CA SER A 606 -16.87 35.11 -7.60
C SER A 606 -17.70 33.82 -7.58
N GLY A 607 -17.11 32.71 -8.05
CA GLY A 607 -17.82 31.44 -8.21
C GLY A 607 -18.70 31.44 -9.46
N ARG A 608 -18.39 30.59 -10.43
CA ARG A 608 -19.12 30.53 -11.70
C ARG A 608 -19.07 29.14 -12.32
N ASP A 609 -20.00 28.90 -13.22
CA ASP A 609 -19.95 27.73 -14.10
C ASP A 609 -18.73 27.82 -15.02
N VAL A 610 -17.94 26.76 -15.01
CA VAL A 610 -16.92 26.45 -16.02
C VAL A 610 -17.51 25.40 -16.94
N VAL A 611 -17.61 25.72 -18.23
CA VAL A 611 -18.05 24.78 -19.26
C VAL A 611 -16.86 24.52 -20.16
N ALA A 612 -16.38 23.28 -20.17
CA ALA A 612 -15.24 22.80 -20.94
C ALA A 612 -15.76 21.88 -22.06
N PRO A 613 -15.93 22.38 -23.30
CA PRO A 613 -16.38 21.56 -24.40
C PRO A 613 -15.42 20.39 -24.65
N PHE A 614 -15.91 19.16 -24.86
CA PHE A 614 -15.04 18.01 -25.08
C PHE A 614 -14.11 18.19 -26.28
N SER A 615 -14.55 18.93 -27.30
CA SER A 615 -13.73 19.30 -28.47
C SER A 615 -12.52 20.19 -28.14
N GLU A 616 -12.48 20.82 -26.96
CA GLU A 616 -11.38 21.68 -26.51
C GLU A 616 -10.38 20.96 -25.61
N PHE A 617 -10.71 19.77 -25.12
CA PHE A 617 -9.74 18.93 -24.40
C PHE A 617 -8.61 18.51 -25.34
N ARG A 618 -7.40 18.38 -24.79
CA ARG A 618 -6.20 17.97 -25.52
C ARG A 618 -5.53 16.80 -24.80
N PRO A 619 -4.88 15.87 -25.51
CA PRO A 619 -4.08 14.84 -24.86
C PRO A 619 -3.11 15.47 -23.85
N ALA A 620 -2.97 14.81 -22.71
CA ALA A 620 -2.06 15.22 -21.66
C ALA A 620 -0.64 15.27 -22.23
N PRO A 621 0.18 16.31 -21.94
CA PRO A 621 1.49 16.47 -22.58
C PRO A 621 2.47 15.31 -22.36
N TRP A 622 2.27 14.55 -21.28
CA TRP A 622 3.08 13.40 -20.90
C TRP A 622 2.55 12.08 -21.50
N ASP A 623 1.31 12.05 -21.99
CA ASP A 623 0.70 10.89 -22.64
C ASP A 623 1.12 10.80 -24.11
N THR A 624 2.41 10.54 -24.31
CA THR A 624 3.03 10.55 -25.65
C THR A 624 2.49 9.45 -26.58
N GLY A 625 1.89 8.39 -26.03
CA GLY A 625 1.26 7.32 -26.81
C GLY A 625 -0.03 7.76 -27.51
N HIS A 626 -0.70 8.78 -26.98
CA HIS A 626 -1.99 9.28 -27.48
C HIS A 626 -1.91 10.76 -27.90
N ALA A 627 -0.72 11.28 -28.19
CA ALA A 627 -0.47 12.71 -28.39
C ALA A 627 -1.30 13.39 -29.52
N ASP A 628 -1.73 12.60 -30.51
CA ASP A 628 -2.52 13.06 -31.66
C ASP A 628 -4.03 12.76 -31.54
N GLU A 629 -4.46 12.15 -30.43
CA GLU A 629 -5.85 11.74 -30.24
C GLU A 629 -6.77 12.91 -29.84
N LEU A 630 -8.08 12.69 -30.00
CA LEU A 630 -9.11 13.64 -29.62
C LEU A 630 -10.12 12.94 -28.70
N LEU A 631 -10.66 13.68 -27.73
CA LEU A 631 -11.79 13.23 -26.93
C LEU A 631 -13.07 13.23 -27.78
N ASP A 632 -13.21 12.20 -28.61
CA ASP A 632 -14.30 12.02 -29.57
C ASP A 632 -15.36 11.02 -29.06
N ALA A 633 -16.34 10.69 -29.91
CA ALA A 633 -17.43 9.79 -29.53
C ALA A 633 -16.96 8.36 -29.19
N GLU A 634 -15.84 7.89 -29.73
CA GLU A 634 -15.34 6.56 -29.39
C GLU A 634 -14.73 6.56 -27.98
N HIS A 635 -13.98 7.61 -27.64
CA HIS A 635 -13.45 7.81 -26.30
C HIS A 635 -14.57 8.07 -25.28
N LEU A 636 -15.51 8.95 -25.61
CA LEU A 636 -16.64 9.27 -24.73
C LEU A 636 -17.54 8.07 -24.44
N ALA A 637 -17.55 7.02 -25.26
CA ALA A 637 -18.27 5.79 -24.96
C ALA A 637 -17.66 5.00 -23.79
N GLU A 638 -16.39 5.25 -23.46
CA GLU A 638 -15.61 4.51 -22.47
C GLU A 638 -14.85 5.46 -21.52
N VAL A 639 -15.57 6.39 -20.88
CA VAL A 639 -15.00 7.28 -19.87
C VAL A 639 -14.79 6.51 -18.57
N SER A 640 -13.53 6.40 -18.16
CA SER A 640 -13.12 5.60 -17.00
C SER A 640 -12.95 6.44 -15.74
N ALA A 641 -12.45 7.68 -15.85
CA ALA A 641 -12.19 8.53 -14.69
C ALA A 641 -12.23 10.03 -15.01
N PHE A 642 -12.42 10.82 -13.96
CA PHE A 642 -12.23 12.26 -13.94
C PHE A 642 -11.23 12.65 -12.84
N ASN A 643 -10.29 13.52 -13.17
CA ASN A 643 -9.33 14.07 -12.21
C ASN A 643 -9.35 15.61 -12.22
N LEU A 644 -9.17 16.20 -11.04
CA LEU A 644 -9.00 17.63 -10.84
C LEU A 644 -7.63 17.89 -10.19
N TYR A 645 -6.70 18.39 -10.99
CA TYR A 645 -5.38 18.79 -10.53
C TYR A 645 -5.32 20.29 -10.26
N LEU A 646 -4.54 20.68 -9.26
CA LEU A 646 -4.15 22.06 -8.98
C LEU A 646 -2.64 22.17 -9.13
N GLY A 647 -2.16 23.15 -9.88
CA GLY A 647 -0.74 23.36 -10.20
C GLY A 647 -0.20 24.71 -9.70
N TYR A 648 1.03 24.70 -9.20
CA TYR A 648 1.68 25.89 -8.66
C TYR A 648 2.03 26.92 -9.75
N GLY A 649 1.39 28.09 -9.69
CA GLY A 649 1.60 29.22 -10.60
C GLY A 649 2.60 30.26 -10.10
N GLY A 650 3.39 29.94 -9.07
CA GLY A 650 4.55 30.75 -8.64
C GLY A 650 4.31 31.81 -7.56
N SER A 651 3.08 32.02 -7.07
CA SER A 651 2.80 33.07 -6.07
C SER A 651 2.26 32.57 -4.73
N THR A 652 1.42 31.53 -4.74
CA THR A 652 0.66 31.10 -3.57
C THR A 652 0.87 29.61 -3.35
N ALA A 653 1.59 29.26 -2.29
CA ALA A 653 1.92 27.87 -1.98
C ALA A 653 0.76 27.10 -1.32
N THR A 654 -0.15 27.80 -0.63
CA THR A 654 -1.28 27.19 0.07
C THR A 654 -2.56 27.96 -0.19
N GLY A 655 -3.68 27.26 -0.41
CA GLY A 655 -4.97 27.90 -0.63
C GLY A 655 -6.13 26.90 -0.64
N THR A 656 -7.33 27.41 -0.85
CA THR A 656 -8.57 26.60 -0.95
C THR A 656 -9.41 27.11 -2.10
N VAL A 657 -9.74 26.23 -3.03
CA VAL A 657 -10.73 26.48 -4.08
C VAL A 657 -12.03 25.76 -3.74
N TYR A 658 -13.14 26.20 -4.33
CA TYR A 658 -14.44 25.56 -4.13
C TYR A 658 -15.01 25.07 -5.43
N VAL A 659 -15.54 23.85 -5.41
CA VAL A 659 -16.10 23.15 -6.58
C VAL A 659 -17.48 22.64 -6.23
N ASP A 660 -18.39 22.64 -7.19
CA ASP A 660 -19.70 22.01 -7.03
C ASP A 660 -20.21 21.48 -8.38
N ASP A 661 -21.21 20.60 -8.35
CA ASP A 661 -22.04 20.28 -9.53
C ASP A 661 -21.23 19.71 -10.73
N ILE A 662 -20.32 18.76 -10.49
CA ILE A 662 -19.43 18.20 -11.52
C ILE A 662 -20.20 17.21 -12.40
N ARG A 663 -20.33 17.50 -13.70
CA ARG A 663 -21.11 16.68 -14.64
C ARG A 663 -20.74 16.88 -16.10
N ALA A 664 -21.00 15.88 -16.93
CA ALA A 664 -21.13 16.02 -18.37
C ALA A 664 -22.53 16.58 -18.72
N GLU A 665 -22.61 17.50 -19.70
CA GLU A 665 -23.86 18.10 -20.18
C GLU A 665 -23.95 18.29 -21.70
#